data_AF-A0A4V2NU33-F1
#
_entry.id   AF-A0A4V2NU33-F1
#
_cell.length_a   1.000
_cell.length_b   1.000
_cell.length_c   1.000
_cell.angle_alpha   90.00
_cell.angle_beta   90.00
_cell.angle_gamma   90.00
#
_symmetry.space_group_name_H-M   'P 1'
#
loop_
_entity.id
_entity.type
_entity.pdbx_description
1 polymer ?
#
loop_
_entity_poly.entity_id
_entity_poly.type
_entity_poly.pdbx_seq_one_letter_code
_entity_poly.pdbx_strand_id
1 'polypeptide(L)'
;MKVLITGGYGFIGSFVSEKFYREGHEVHILDNLSTGKKSNVQFRHQSYLLNIEDEQCEQVFRTNKFDAVIHLAAQVDVEKSILSPAADSKINVMGLVNILQLSSKYNVSKFVFASSAAVYGDNKEVPLNEESSCEPSSPYGINKKLGEYYCQKWNDLYQLDSTCFRFSNVYGPKQGTKGEGGVISIFAKKILNNDSLDIFGDGTQTRDFIYVEDVAEAIYRALLSNVTGLMNLSTNTETSINQLINHFKEIAALPEIIYKPSRLGDIKYSRLDNQKVKREVDWSPKYSLEEGLNRTYKWFAAEKSAALNENVREDKGPEPAAFKVLHSEKRYLPYIENIILFIILAALHLKVGDFLFNIDFLLLYILSAGIIFGKVQALIGCGLAVLLYSWQGLMNGREVVSLFTDHTTLIQFAVYLFVALLVGYVIDRKHLREETAKSELQLFREKYQLLDDIYTETRKVKDELQTQILYSEDSVGEIYSIIKKIDSLEPDDVFNGVISVLEQIMKTKEASIYLVGQGNRYLRLVSKSNVEHSQFPTSIEVIPNSPYARAIEDNKAFINRELDPNFPMMIAPIWKENRAVAVICTNEMNFDHLTLYHENLFHVVTNLITASVTRAYEHVSATHHERYIVGTSILKPEYFKRAVESKKKAQEQLNIPYYLLRIVPIDNMENLIKRIHATLRDTDNIGKDENDSYWILLSNTDKENAKAVINRIQKIIDQHQCKEGEVHV
;
A
#
# COMPACT_ATOMS: atom_id res chain seq x y z
N MET A 1 -3.67 6.81 17.57
CA MET A 1 -5.00 6.16 17.57
C MET A 1 -4.97 4.96 16.64
N LYS A 2 -5.72 3.91 16.99
CA LYS A 2 -6.07 2.80 16.10
C LYS A 2 -7.39 3.11 15.42
N VAL A 3 -7.35 3.22 14.10
CA VAL A 3 -8.51 3.62 13.29
C VAL A 3 -8.89 2.49 12.36
N LEU A 4 -10.13 2.01 12.47
CA LEU A 4 -10.70 1.06 11.53
C LEU A 4 -11.39 1.82 10.40
N ILE A 5 -11.01 1.53 9.16
CA ILE A 5 -11.60 2.13 7.95
C ILE A 5 -12.27 1.01 7.17
N THR A 6 -13.60 1.00 7.16
CA THR A 6 -14.33 0.07 6.28
C THR A 6 -14.34 0.63 4.86
N GLY A 7 -14.14 -0.21 3.85
CA GLY A 7 -14.03 0.26 2.46
C GLY A 7 -12.72 0.99 2.16
N GLY A 8 -11.67 0.76 2.97
CA GLY A 8 -10.39 1.47 2.90
C GLY A 8 -9.59 1.21 1.61
N TYR A 9 -9.89 0.16 0.85
CA TYR A 9 -9.31 -0.06 -0.49
C TYR A 9 -10.13 0.57 -1.62
N GLY A 10 -11.30 1.13 -1.31
CA GLY A 10 -12.12 1.89 -2.24
C GLY A 10 -11.48 3.23 -2.62
N PHE A 11 -12.15 3.95 -3.52
CA PHE A 11 -11.74 5.28 -4.00
C PHE A 11 -11.50 6.24 -2.82
N ILE A 12 -12.56 6.69 -2.15
CA ILE A 12 -12.47 7.63 -1.01
C ILE A 12 -11.67 7.01 0.14
N GLY A 13 -11.94 5.73 0.45
CA GLY A 13 -11.31 5.03 1.57
C GLY A 13 -9.80 4.98 1.50
N SER A 14 -9.22 4.85 0.31
CA SER A 14 -7.76 4.83 0.16
C SER A 14 -7.11 6.17 0.50
N PHE A 15 -7.73 7.30 0.16
CA PHE A 15 -7.25 8.64 0.52
C PHE A 15 -7.42 8.94 2.00
N VAL A 16 -8.54 8.52 2.58
CA VAL A 16 -8.74 8.62 4.03
C VAL A 16 -7.70 7.80 4.75
N SER A 17 -7.49 6.54 4.35
CA SER A 17 -6.49 5.67 4.94
C SER A 17 -5.08 6.25 4.83
N GLU A 18 -4.74 6.82 3.66
CA GLU A 18 -3.45 7.50 3.44
C GLU A 18 -3.28 8.73 4.32
N LYS A 19 -4.33 9.55 4.47
CA LYS A 19 -4.31 10.71 5.37
C LYS A 19 -4.03 10.30 6.80
N PHE A 20 -4.75 9.30 7.32
CA PHE A 20 -4.55 8.80 8.69
C PHE A 20 -3.15 8.21 8.90
N TYR A 21 -2.63 7.48 7.91
CA TYR A 21 -1.28 6.94 7.97
C TYR A 21 -0.21 8.05 8.01
N ARG A 22 -0.31 9.06 7.13
CA ARG A 22 0.64 10.18 7.07
C ARG A 22 0.70 10.98 8.38
N GLU A 23 -0.39 11.00 9.13
CA GLU A 23 -0.52 11.68 10.42
C GLU A 23 -0.13 10.76 11.61
N GLY A 24 0.46 9.59 11.34
CA GLY A 24 1.03 8.71 12.36
C GLY A 24 0.02 7.82 13.09
N HIS A 25 -1.17 7.59 12.52
CA HIS A 25 -2.17 6.70 13.11
C HIS A 25 -2.00 5.24 12.64
N GLU A 26 -2.37 4.30 13.50
CA GLU A 26 -2.38 2.87 13.15
C GLU A 26 -3.66 2.57 12.36
N VAL A 27 -3.48 2.28 11.07
CA VAL A 27 -4.58 2.09 10.12
C VAL A 27 -4.92 0.61 10.00
N HIS A 28 -6.20 0.31 10.19
CA HIS A 28 -6.80 -1.00 9.97
C HIS A 28 -7.86 -0.88 8.88
N ILE A 29 -7.79 -1.73 7.85
CA ILE A 29 -8.71 -1.70 6.71
C ILE A 29 -9.57 -2.96 6.73
N LEU A 30 -10.89 -2.80 6.66
CA LEU A 30 -11.84 -3.88 6.44
C LEU A 30 -12.56 -3.66 5.11
N ASP A 31 -12.36 -4.56 4.15
CA ASP A 31 -12.87 -4.40 2.79
C ASP A 31 -12.96 -5.76 2.09
N ASN A 32 -14.03 -5.99 1.33
CA ASN A 32 -14.25 -7.25 0.62
C ASN A 32 -13.71 -7.26 -0.82
N LEU A 33 -13.09 -6.17 -1.27
CA LEU A 33 -12.54 -5.98 -2.63
C LEU A 33 -13.59 -6.09 -3.75
N SER A 34 -14.88 -5.95 -3.43
CA SER A 34 -15.95 -5.98 -4.44
C SER A 34 -15.82 -4.85 -5.46
N THR A 35 -15.37 -3.67 -5.01
CA THR A 35 -15.01 -2.53 -5.86
C THR A 35 -13.66 -1.91 -5.52
N GLY A 36 -13.11 -2.17 -4.33
CA GLY A 36 -11.81 -1.69 -3.90
C GLY A 36 -10.66 -2.48 -4.54
N LYS A 37 -9.47 -1.86 -4.61
CA LYS A 37 -8.24 -2.52 -5.06
C LYS A 37 -7.17 -2.37 -4.00
N LYS A 38 -6.49 -3.45 -3.61
CA LYS A 38 -5.38 -3.38 -2.64
C LYS A 38 -4.27 -2.43 -3.08
N SER A 39 -3.99 -2.39 -4.38
CA SER A 39 -3.00 -1.49 -4.99
C SER A 39 -3.30 0.00 -4.78
N ASN A 40 -4.51 0.37 -4.35
CA ASN A 40 -4.84 1.74 -3.98
C ASN A 40 -4.14 2.20 -2.69
N VAL A 41 -3.61 1.29 -1.88
CA VAL A 41 -2.98 1.54 -0.58
C VAL A 41 -1.57 0.94 -0.56
N GLN A 42 -0.54 1.79 -0.46
CA GLN A 42 0.87 1.39 -0.56
C GLN A 42 1.69 1.62 0.72
N PHE A 43 1.02 1.85 1.85
CA PHE A 43 1.66 2.06 3.15
C PHE A 43 1.34 0.94 4.12
N ARG A 44 2.04 0.89 5.26
CA ARG A 44 1.84 -0.16 6.28
C ARG A 44 0.46 -0.01 6.94
N HIS A 45 -0.33 -1.07 6.89
CA HIS A 45 -1.65 -1.15 7.53
C HIS A 45 -1.97 -2.62 7.86
N GLN A 46 -2.95 -2.84 8.74
CA GLN A 46 -3.54 -4.16 8.92
C GLN A 46 -4.75 -4.32 8.00
N SER A 47 -4.96 -5.51 7.44
CA SER A 47 -6.03 -5.76 6.47
C SER A 47 -6.92 -6.93 6.89
N TYR A 48 -8.24 -6.75 6.69
CA TYR A 48 -9.26 -7.75 6.95
C TYR A 48 -10.16 -7.85 5.72
N LEU A 49 -10.10 -8.98 5.03
CA LEU A 49 -10.88 -9.24 3.82
C LEU A 49 -12.21 -9.90 4.20
N LEU A 50 -13.18 -9.09 4.60
CA LEU A 50 -14.49 -9.52 5.09
C LEU A 50 -15.59 -8.62 4.54
N ASN A 51 -16.82 -9.12 4.46
CA ASN A 51 -17.98 -8.26 4.26
C ASN A 51 -18.38 -7.61 5.58
N ILE A 52 -18.82 -6.36 5.53
CA ILE A 52 -19.18 -5.60 6.74
C ILE A 52 -20.39 -6.17 7.46
N GLU A 53 -21.23 -6.95 6.80
CA GLU A 53 -22.36 -7.65 7.41
C GLU A 53 -22.00 -9.02 8.03
N ASP A 54 -20.76 -9.49 7.85
CA ASP A 54 -20.35 -10.81 8.35
C ASP A 54 -20.12 -10.78 9.87
N GLU A 55 -20.60 -11.81 10.58
CA GLU A 55 -20.39 -11.98 12.03
C GLU A 55 -18.90 -12.08 12.41
N GLN A 56 -18.06 -12.52 11.46
CA GLN A 56 -16.60 -12.61 11.64
C GLN A 56 -15.94 -11.26 11.92
N CYS A 57 -16.61 -10.15 11.59
CA CYS A 57 -16.16 -8.81 11.97
C CYS A 57 -15.97 -8.67 13.48
N GLU A 58 -16.72 -9.40 14.31
CA GLU A 58 -16.56 -9.37 15.77
C GLU A 58 -15.13 -9.71 16.20
N GLN A 59 -14.48 -10.67 15.53
CA GLN A 59 -13.12 -11.06 15.85
C GLN A 59 -12.11 -9.93 15.65
N VAL A 60 -12.36 -9.08 14.64
CA VAL A 60 -11.54 -7.92 14.33
C VAL A 60 -11.63 -6.89 15.45
N PHE A 61 -12.84 -6.56 15.90
CA PHE A 61 -13.05 -5.63 17.01
C PHE A 61 -12.49 -6.17 18.33
N ARG A 62 -12.72 -7.46 18.61
CA ARG A 62 -12.25 -8.14 19.83
C ARG A 62 -10.74 -8.09 20.01
N THR A 63 -9.98 -8.18 18.92
CA THR A 63 -8.52 -8.31 18.96
C THR A 63 -7.80 -6.96 18.99
N ASN A 64 -8.39 -5.91 18.42
CA ASN A 64 -7.63 -4.70 18.10
C ASN A 64 -7.92 -3.49 19.01
N LYS A 65 -9.09 -3.42 19.66
CA LYS A 65 -9.57 -2.25 20.43
C LYS A 65 -9.38 -0.93 19.68
N PHE A 66 -10.33 -0.58 18.81
CA PHE A 66 -10.27 0.63 17.99
C PHE A 66 -10.69 1.87 18.77
N ASP A 67 -9.97 2.98 18.57
CA ASP A 67 -10.35 4.29 19.10
C ASP A 67 -11.45 4.92 18.23
N ALA A 68 -11.40 4.66 16.93
CA ALA A 68 -12.32 5.22 15.96
C ALA A 68 -12.65 4.26 14.82
N VAL A 69 -13.86 4.41 14.27
CA VAL A 69 -14.32 3.71 13.07
C VAL A 69 -14.76 4.74 12.02
N ILE A 70 -14.21 4.64 10.82
CA ILE A 70 -14.61 5.42 9.65
C ILE A 70 -15.29 4.46 8.68
N HIS A 71 -16.61 4.58 8.56
CA HIS A 71 -17.44 3.68 7.79
C HIS A 71 -17.68 4.20 6.37
N LEU A 72 -16.88 3.72 5.42
CA LEU A 72 -16.95 4.09 3.99
C LEU A 72 -17.37 2.92 3.09
N ALA A 73 -17.38 1.69 3.61
CA ALA A 73 -17.87 0.53 2.88
C ALA A 73 -19.36 0.68 2.55
N ALA A 74 -19.68 0.64 1.26
CA ALA A 74 -21.06 0.78 0.78
C ALA A 74 -21.21 0.20 -0.63
N GLN A 75 -22.43 -0.20 -0.97
CA GLN A 75 -22.87 -0.30 -2.35
C GLN A 75 -23.20 1.13 -2.81
N VAL A 76 -22.45 1.68 -3.78
CA VAL A 76 -22.52 3.11 -4.19
C VAL A 76 -23.15 3.37 -5.55
N ASP A 77 -23.49 2.32 -6.30
CA ASP A 77 -24.09 2.40 -7.63
C ASP A 77 -25.62 2.52 -7.51
N VAL A 78 -26.13 3.71 -7.84
CA VAL A 78 -27.56 4.06 -7.76
C VAL A 78 -28.39 3.18 -8.69
N GLU A 79 -27.92 2.90 -9.91
CA GLU A 79 -28.63 2.05 -10.87
C GLU A 79 -28.71 0.61 -10.35
N LYS A 80 -27.59 0.09 -9.84
CA LYS A 80 -27.56 -1.23 -9.19
C LYS A 80 -28.49 -1.32 -7.98
N SER A 81 -28.65 -0.22 -7.23
CA SER A 81 -29.56 -0.19 -6.07
C SER A 81 -31.03 -0.35 -6.49
N ILE A 82 -31.41 0.18 -7.66
CA ILE A 82 -32.76 0.04 -8.22
C ILE A 82 -32.98 -1.38 -8.75
N LEU A 83 -31.98 -1.95 -9.41
CA LEU A 83 -32.06 -3.32 -9.97
C LEU A 83 -32.06 -4.40 -8.87
N SER A 84 -31.32 -4.17 -7.77
CA SER A 84 -31.12 -5.14 -6.69
C SER A 84 -31.22 -4.49 -5.29
N PRO A 85 -32.40 -3.97 -4.89
CA PRO A 85 -32.56 -3.19 -3.66
C PRO A 85 -32.29 -3.98 -2.38
N ALA A 86 -32.57 -5.29 -2.38
CA ALA A 86 -32.27 -6.17 -1.24
C ALA A 86 -30.76 -6.31 -1.02
N ALA A 87 -29.97 -6.42 -2.10
CA ALA A 87 -28.52 -6.51 -2.03
C ALA A 87 -27.91 -5.17 -1.57
N ASP A 88 -28.46 -4.05 -2.04
CA ASP A 88 -28.08 -2.71 -1.57
C ASP A 88 -28.32 -2.57 -0.06
N SER A 89 -29.51 -2.93 0.41
CA SER A 89 -29.91 -2.82 1.82
C SER A 89 -29.11 -3.76 2.72
N LYS A 90 -28.76 -4.96 2.24
CA LYS A 90 -27.88 -5.88 2.98
C LYS A 90 -26.53 -5.23 3.30
N ILE A 91 -25.91 -4.57 2.34
CA ILE A 91 -24.60 -3.93 2.53
C ILE A 91 -24.77 -2.61 3.30
N ASN A 92 -25.60 -1.70 2.80
CA ASN A 92 -25.70 -0.33 3.30
C ASN A 92 -26.42 -0.20 4.65
N VAL A 93 -27.34 -1.12 4.97
CA VAL A 93 -28.11 -1.08 6.22
C VAL A 93 -27.65 -2.17 7.18
N MET A 94 -27.70 -3.45 6.79
CA MET A 94 -27.30 -4.52 7.72
C MET A 94 -25.81 -4.47 8.04
N GLY A 95 -24.97 -4.19 7.04
CA GLY A 95 -23.55 -3.93 7.26
C GLY A 95 -23.28 -2.75 8.19
N LEU A 96 -23.98 -1.62 8.02
CA LEU A 96 -23.87 -0.48 8.94
C LEU A 96 -24.27 -0.86 10.37
N VAL A 97 -25.42 -1.51 10.55
CA VAL A 97 -25.92 -1.92 11.86
C VAL A 97 -24.93 -2.86 12.55
N ASN A 98 -24.34 -3.82 11.84
CA ASN A 98 -23.32 -4.71 12.38
C ASN A 98 -22.11 -3.91 12.90
N ILE A 99 -21.55 -3.00 12.09
CA ILE A 99 -20.38 -2.21 12.49
C ILE A 99 -20.74 -1.26 13.65
N LEU A 100 -21.92 -0.64 13.68
CA LEU A 100 -22.38 0.20 14.80
C LEU A 100 -22.54 -0.61 16.10
N GLN A 101 -23.13 -1.80 16.01
CA GLN A 101 -23.29 -2.72 17.14
C GLN A 101 -21.93 -3.13 17.70
N LEU A 102 -20.99 -3.52 16.83
CA LEU A 102 -19.63 -3.89 17.24
C LEU A 102 -18.88 -2.68 17.82
N SER A 103 -19.02 -1.50 17.21
CA SER A 103 -18.39 -0.27 17.71
C SER A 103 -18.85 0.04 19.14
N SER A 104 -20.14 -0.08 19.41
CA SER A 104 -20.69 0.13 20.76
C SER A 104 -20.26 -0.96 21.74
N LYS A 105 -20.35 -2.23 21.33
CA LYS A 105 -19.99 -3.39 22.17
C LYS A 105 -18.53 -3.36 22.61
N TYR A 106 -17.64 -2.82 21.79
CA TYR A 106 -16.20 -2.74 22.07
C TYR A 106 -15.72 -1.34 22.44
N ASN A 107 -16.63 -0.42 22.79
CA ASN A 107 -16.34 0.92 23.29
C ASN A 107 -15.46 1.76 22.35
N VAL A 108 -15.77 1.77 21.06
CA VAL A 108 -15.19 2.72 20.11
C VAL A 108 -15.63 4.12 20.53
N SER A 109 -14.69 5.06 20.63
CA SER A 109 -14.98 6.43 21.07
C SER A 109 -15.72 7.23 20.01
N LYS A 110 -15.34 7.08 18.73
CA LYS A 110 -15.90 7.91 17.64
C LYS A 110 -16.19 7.12 16.37
N PHE A 111 -17.34 7.41 15.76
CA PHE A 111 -17.82 6.78 14.54
C PHE A 111 -18.07 7.84 13.45
N VAL A 112 -17.49 7.68 12.28
CA VAL A 112 -17.74 8.56 11.13
C VAL A 112 -18.48 7.78 10.05
N PHE A 113 -19.63 8.30 9.60
CA PHE A 113 -20.45 7.70 8.55
C PHE A 113 -20.43 8.53 7.27
N ALA A 114 -20.14 7.89 6.14
CA ALA A 114 -20.28 8.50 4.82
C ALA A 114 -21.70 8.35 4.28
N SER A 115 -22.46 9.45 4.34
CA SER A 115 -23.74 9.63 3.66
C SER A 115 -23.56 10.31 2.29
N SER A 116 -24.65 10.72 1.64
CA SER A 116 -24.63 11.29 0.29
C SER A 116 -25.68 12.41 0.12
N ALA A 117 -25.42 13.32 -0.81
CA ALA A 117 -26.40 14.25 -1.37
C ALA A 117 -27.67 13.58 -1.92
N ALA A 118 -27.62 12.28 -2.25
CA ALA A 118 -28.75 11.47 -2.73
C ALA A 118 -29.98 11.51 -1.81
N VAL A 119 -29.75 11.77 -0.52
CA VAL A 119 -30.79 11.88 0.50
C VAL A 119 -31.75 13.05 0.26
N TYR A 120 -31.32 14.08 -0.47
CA TYR A 120 -32.14 15.26 -0.76
C TYR A 120 -33.09 15.04 -1.94
N GLY A 121 -32.81 14.10 -2.84
CA GLY A 121 -33.62 13.89 -4.06
C GLY A 121 -33.53 15.05 -5.06
N ASP A 122 -34.59 15.27 -5.84
CA ASP A 122 -34.70 16.38 -6.80
C ASP A 122 -35.21 17.68 -6.12
N ASN A 123 -34.57 18.06 -5.01
CA ASN A 123 -34.90 19.27 -4.29
C ASN A 123 -34.35 20.50 -5.02
N LYS A 124 -35.22 21.48 -5.27
CA LYS A 124 -34.92 22.69 -6.06
C LYS A 124 -34.41 23.86 -5.21
N GLU A 125 -34.41 23.73 -3.88
CA GLU A 125 -33.99 24.78 -2.94
C GLU A 125 -32.47 24.80 -2.74
N VAL A 126 -31.73 25.07 -3.82
CA VAL A 126 -30.26 25.18 -3.77
C VAL A 126 -29.80 26.57 -3.30
N PRO A 127 -28.77 26.70 -2.43
CA PRO A 127 -28.01 25.62 -1.79
C PRO A 127 -28.80 24.89 -0.69
N LEU A 128 -28.70 23.56 -0.69
CA LEU A 128 -29.33 22.67 0.30
C LEU A 128 -28.50 22.65 1.59
N ASN A 129 -29.13 22.91 2.73
CA ASN A 129 -28.50 22.79 4.04
C ASN A 129 -28.95 21.49 4.75
N GLU A 130 -28.41 21.20 5.93
CA GLU A 130 -28.68 19.96 6.64
C GLU A 130 -30.15 19.81 7.10
N GLU A 131 -30.89 20.91 7.23
CA GLU A 131 -32.30 20.97 7.59
C GLU A 131 -33.25 20.89 6.38
N SER A 132 -32.71 20.93 5.16
CA SER A 132 -33.50 20.84 3.92
C SER A 132 -34.25 19.50 3.83
N SER A 133 -35.45 19.52 3.21
CA SER A 133 -36.26 18.31 3.03
C SER A 133 -35.47 17.22 2.30
N CYS A 134 -35.54 16.00 2.85
CA CYS A 134 -34.84 14.82 2.35
C CYS A 134 -35.84 13.86 1.69
N GLU A 135 -35.94 13.88 0.37
CA GLU A 135 -36.87 13.06 -0.42
C GLU A 135 -36.09 12.15 -1.39
N PRO A 136 -35.36 11.13 -0.88
CA PRO A 136 -34.53 10.29 -1.73
C PRO A 136 -35.36 9.54 -2.78
N SER A 137 -34.90 9.56 -4.04
CA SER A 137 -35.58 8.94 -5.17
C SER A 137 -35.10 7.51 -5.49
N SER A 138 -34.06 7.03 -4.80
CA SER A 138 -33.43 5.72 -5.04
C SER A 138 -33.28 4.89 -3.76
N PRO A 139 -33.25 3.54 -3.85
CA PRO A 139 -32.95 2.68 -2.70
C PRO A 139 -31.62 3.03 -2.02
N TYR A 140 -30.59 3.39 -2.80
CA TYR A 140 -29.32 3.89 -2.27
C TYR A 140 -29.52 5.14 -1.38
N GLY A 141 -30.24 6.17 -1.88
CA GLY A 141 -30.51 7.39 -1.12
C GLY A 141 -31.35 7.12 0.14
N ILE A 142 -32.33 6.23 0.05
CA ILE A 142 -33.15 5.79 1.19
C ILE A 142 -32.25 5.15 2.26
N ASN A 143 -31.37 4.22 1.86
CA ASN A 143 -30.50 3.50 2.78
C ASN A 143 -29.45 4.43 3.44
N LYS A 144 -28.92 5.42 2.71
CA LYS A 144 -28.03 6.45 3.29
C LYS A 144 -28.75 7.31 4.32
N LYS A 145 -29.97 7.78 4.02
CA LYS A 145 -30.81 8.53 4.98
C LYS A 145 -31.14 7.69 6.22
N LEU A 146 -31.48 6.42 6.04
CA LEU A 146 -31.71 5.49 7.15
C LEU A 146 -30.45 5.29 7.99
N GLY A 147 -29.29 5.23 7.36
CA GLY A 147 -28.01 5.14 8.06
C GLY A 147 -27.69 6.34 8.95
N GLU A 148 -28.04 7.56 8.51
CA GLU A 148 -27.93 8.76 9.35
C GLU A 148 -28.80 8.64 10.60
N TYR A 149 -30.03 8.14 10.45
CA TYR A 149 -30.94 7.92 11.57
C TYR A 149 -30.42 6.84 12.54
N TYR A 150 -29.84 5.76 12.03
CA TYR A 150 -29.17 4.76 12.87
C TYR A 150 -28.01 5.35 13.67
N CYS A 151 -27.15 6.14 13.02
CA CYS A 151 -26.03 6.79 13.69
C CYS A 151 -26.49 7.75 14.81
N GLN A 152 -27.55 8.51 14.56
CA GLN A 152 -28.17 9.38 15.57
C GLN A 152 -28.71 8.55 16.75
N LYS A 153 -29.48 7.48 16.47
CA LYS A 153 -30.05 6.64 17.52
C LYS A 153 -29.00 5.89 18.32
N TRP A 154 -27.89 5.52 17.69
CA TRP A 154 -26.76 4.90 18.40
C TRP A 154 -26.06 5.88 19.33
N ASN A 155 -25.97 7.15 18.96
CA ASN A 155 -25.52 8.19 19.88
C ASN A 155 -26.47 8.31 21.07
N ASP A 156 -27.77 8.46 20.82
CA ASP A 156 -28.81 8.61 21.86
C ASP A 156 -28.84 7.43 22.87
N LEU A 157 -28.70 6.20 22.37
CA LEU A 157 -28.89 4.98 23.15
C LEU A 157 -27.62 4.43 23.77
N TYR A 158 -26.49 4.52 23.06
CA TYR A 158 -25.24 3.87 23.42
C TYR A 158 -24.08 4.84 23.64
N GLN A 159 -24.33 6.16 23.55
CA GLN A 159 -23.31 7.21 23.72
C GLN A 159 -22.13 7.03 22.76
N LEU A 160 -22.38 6.48 21.57
CA LEU A 160 -21.38 6.39 20.51
C LEU A 160 -21.35 7.73 19.75
N ASP A 161 -20.30 8.51 19.95
CA ASP A 161 -20.12 9.80 19.26
C ASP A 161 -20.04 9.58 17.75
N SER A 162 -21.09 10.00 17.04
CA SER A 162 -21.23 9.74 15.62
C SER A 162 -21.24 11.04 14.82
N THR A 163 -20.48 11.07 13.73
CA THR A 163 -20.43 12.19 12.77
C THR A 163 -20.83 11.67 11.41
N CYS A 164 -21.86 12.26 10.80
CA CYS A 164 -22.35 11.88 9.48
C CYS A 164 -22.02 12.98 8.47
N PHE A 165 -21.37 12.61 7.37
CA PHE A 165 -21.10 13.54 6.27
C PHE A 165 -21.94 13.21 5.04
N ARG A 166 -22.78 14.15 4.59
CA ARG A 166 -23.42 14.08 3.28
C ARG A 166 -22.44 14.63 2.25
N PHE A 167 -21.78 13.72 1.52
CA PHE A 167 -20.86 14.12 0.47
C PHE A 167 -21.63 14.68 -0.73
N SER A 168 -21.13 15.78 -1.33
CA SER A 168 -21.48 16.14 -2.70
C SER A 168 -20.79 15.19 -3.71
N ASN A 169 -20.64 15.58 -4.98
CA ASN A 169 -20.06 14.72 -6.00
C ASN A 169 -18.54 14.63 -5.84
N VAL A 170 -18.08 13.63 -5.08
CA VAL A 170 -16.65 13.38 -4.87
C VAL A 170 -15.97 12.90 -6.15
N TYR A 171 -14.81 13.47 -6.49
CA TYR A 171 -14.02 13.06 -7.64
C TYR A 171 -12.52 13.10 -7.35
N GLY A 172 -11.73 12.34 -8.12
CA GLY A 172 -10.28 12.29 -7.94
C GLY A 172 -9.61 11.07 -8.58
N PRO A 173 -8.29 10.94 -8.40
CA PRO A 173 -7.53 9.74 -8.78
C PRO A 173 -8.10 8.47 -8.13
N LYS A 174 -7.87 7.29 -8.72
CA LYS A 174 -8.38 5.98 -8.22
C LYS A 174 -9.92 5.81 -8.28
N GLN A 175 -10.66 6.82 -8.74
CA GLN A 175 -12.11 6.71 -8.90
C GLN A 175 -12.47 5.68 -9.99
N GLY A 176 -13.41 4.79 -9.68
CA GLY A 176 -14.00 3.89 -10.66
C GLY A 176 -14.88 4.62 -11.69
N THR A 177 -15.42 3.88 -12.66
CA THR A 177 -16.39 4.39 -13.64
C THR A 177 -17.86 4.21 -13.19
N LYS A 178 -18.08 3.63 -12.00
CA LYS A 178 -19.41 3.33 -11.44
C LYS A 178 -19.60 4.11 -10.14
N GLY A 179 -20.84 4.55 -9.85
CA GLY A 179 -21.23 5.30 -8.64
C GLY A 179 -21.58 6.78 -8.87
N GLU A 180 -22.04 7.46 -7.81
CA GLU A 180 -22.33 8.90 -7.82
C GLU A 180 -21.07 9.74 -8.07
N GLY A 181 -21.13 10.72 -8.98
CA GLY A 181 -19.97 11.54 -9.35
C GLY A 181 -19.08 10.94 -10.45
N GLY A 182 -19.43 9.79 -11.02
CA GLY A 182 -18.64 9.12 -12.07
C GLY A 182 -18.48 9.88 -13.39
N VAL A 183 -19.13 11.03 -13.60
CA VAL A 183 -19.03 11.78 -14.87
C VAL A 183 -17.60 12.24 -15.17
N ILE A 184 -16.85 12.68 -14.15
CA ILE A 184 -15.46 13.13 -14.31
C ILE A 184 -14.55 11.98 -14.72
N SER A 185 -14.66 10.81 -14.06
CA SER A 185 -13.85 9.63 -14.39
C SER A 185 -14.25 9.03 -15.75
N ILE A 186 -15.54 9.03 -16.10
CA ILE A 186 -16.05 8.61 -17.41
C ILE A 186 -15.49 9.52 -18.51
N PHE A 187 -15.58 10.85 -18.33
CA PHE A 187 -15.07 11.80 -19.32
C PHE A 187 -13.57 11.71 -19.47
N ALA A 188 -12.80 11.68 -18.37
CA ALA A 188 -11.35 11.55 -18.41
C ALA A 188 -10.91 10.29 -19.20
N LYS A 189 -11.54 9.14 -18.93
CA LYS A 189 -11.22 7.89 -19.65
C LYS A 189 -11.62 7.93 -21.13
N LYS A 190 -12.83 8.45 -21.44
CA LYS A 190 -13.28 8.59 -22.83
C LYS A 190 -12.39 9.54 -23.62
N ILE A 191 -11.99 10.68 -23.04
CA ILE A 191 -11.03 11.61 -23.65
C ILE A 191 -9.69 10.92 -23.91
N LEU A 192 -9.13 10.21 -22.92
CA LEU A 192 -7.88 9.48 -23.08
C LEU A 192 -7.94 8.38 -24.16
N ASN A 193 -9.11 7.78 -24.37
CA ASN A 193 -9.35 6.77 -25.40
C ASN A 193 -9.81 7.33 -26.74
N ASN A 194 -10.03 8.64 -26.83
CA ASN A 194 -10.64 9.29 -27.98
C ASN A 194 -12.04 8.72 -28.33
N ASP A 195 -12.79 8.31 -27.31
CA ASP A 195 -14.18 7.83 -27.40
C ASP A 195 -15.17 9.00 -27.25
N SER A 196 -16.31 8.95 -27.94
CA SER A 196 -17.30 10.04 -27.89
C SER A 196 -17.89 10.28 -26.49
N LEU A 197 -18.04 11.55 -26.09
CA LEU A 197 -18.64 11.96 -24.83
C LEU A 197 -20.17 12.02 -24.96
N ASP A 198 -20.86 11.23 -24.14
CA ASP A 198 -22.32 11.21 -24.13
C ASP A 198 -22.83 12.16 -23.05
N ILE A 199 -23.64 13.15 -23.45
CA ILE A 199 -24.33 14.08 -22.54
C ILE A 199 -25.81 13.74 -22.56
N PHE A 200 -26.39 13.44 -21.41
CA PHE A 200 -27.83 13.20 -21.30
C PHE A 200 -28.55 14.51 -21.01
N GLY A 201 -29.49 14.89 -21.86
CA GLY A 201 -30.17 16.18 -21.83
C GLY A 201 -29.41 17.26 -22.62
N ASP A 202 -29.50 18.51 -22.16
CA ASP A 202 -28.87 19.70 -22.78
C ASP A 202 -27.54 20.10 -22.13
N GLY A 203 -27.09 19.36 -21.12
CA GLY A 203 -25.84 19.62 -20.39
C GLY A 203 -25.92 20.78 -19.38
N THR A 204 -27.11 21.35 -19.15
CA THR A 204 -27.32 22.47 -18.21
C THR A 204 -27.47 22.04 -16.76
N GLN A 205 -27.63 20.74 -16.50
CA GLN A 205 -27.72 20.20 -15.15
C GLN A 205 -26.43 20.46 -14.38
N THR A 206 -26.56 20.90 -13.12
CA THR A 206 -25.42 21.29 -12.28
C THR A 206 -25.13 20.26 -11.18
N ARG A 207 -23.86 20.16 -10.81
CA ARG A 207 -23.38 19.39 -9.65
C ARG A 207 -22.36 20.21 -8.87
N ASP A 208 -22.29 19.92 -7.57
CA ASP A 208 -21.23 20.39 -6.67
C ASP A 208 -20.14 19.32 -6.61
N PHE A 209 -18.99 19.61 -7.22
CA PHE A 209 -17.86 18.68 -7.28
C PHE A 209 -16.85 18.99 -6.18
N ILE A 210 -16.54 17.99 -5.34
CA ILE A 210 -15.54 18.10 -4.28
C ILE A 210 -14.38 17.13 -4.52
N TYR A 211 -13.15 17.62 -4.38
CA TYR A 211 -11.96 16.79 -4.59
C TYR A 211 -11.76 15.81 -3.42
N VAL A 212 -11.33 14.59 -3.70
CA VAL A 212 -11.25 13.51 -2.69
C VAL A 212 -10.31 13.80 -1.52
N GLU A 213 -9.22 14.54 -1.72
CA GLU A 213 -8.30 14.90 -0.63
C GLU A 213 -8.93 15.91 0.35
N ASP A 214 -9.81 16.79 -0.15
CA ASP A 214 -10.58 17.71 0.68
C ASP A 214 -11.56 16.94 1.57
N VAL A 215 -12.16 15.86 1.05
CA VAL A 215 -13.00 14.93 1.83
C VAL A 215 -12.19 14.22 2.91
N ALA A 216 -11.02 13.69 2.56
CA ALA A 216 -10.14 13.00 3.50
C ALA A 216 -9.68 13.91 4.65
N GLU A 217 -9.32 15.16 4.35
CA GLU A 217 -8.95 16.17 5.34
C GLU A 217 -10.11 16.49 6.28
N ALA A 218 -11.35 16.64 5.77
CA ALA A 218 -12.52 16.91 6.60
C ALA A 218 -12.80 15.77 7.59
N ILE A 219 -12.76 14.51 7.13
CA ILE A 219 -12.96 13.34 7.99
C ILE A 219 -11.87 13.25 9.06
N TYR A 220 -10.62 13.52 8.69
CA TYR A 220 -9.51 13.55 9.64
C TYR A 220 -9.70 14.62 10.73
N ARG A 221 -9.97 15.86 10.34
CA ARG A 221 -10.23 16.97 11.29
C ARG A 221 -11.44 16.69 12.17
N ALA A 222 -12.51 16.16 11.59
CA ALA A 222 -13.69 15.79 12.33
C ALA A 222 -13.35 14.79 13.43
N LEU A 223 -12.52 13.78 13.13
CA LEU A 223 -12.11 12.80 14.13
C LEU A 223 -11.32 13.40 15.30
N LEU A 224 -10.49 14.42 15.05
CA LEU A 224 -9.72 15.12 16.08
C LEU A 224 -10.55 16.10 16.94
N SER A 225 -11.75 16.44 16.48
CA SER A 225 -12.67 17.34 17.18
C SER A 225 -13.69 16.56 18.02
N ASN A 226 -14.45 17.26 18.86
CA ASN A 226 -15.62 16.70 19.56
C ASN A 226 -16.93 16.85 18.78
N VAL A 227 -16.85 17.16 17.47
CA VAL A 227 -18.04 17.38 16.65
C VAL A 227 -18.78 16.06 16.42
N THR A 228 -20.10 16.10 16.61
CA THR A 228 -21.04 15.01 16.35
C THR A 228 -22.23 15.51 15.53
N GLY A 229 -23.02 14.58 15.00
CA GLY A 229 -24.19 14.88 14.19
C GLY A 229 -23.90 14.99 12.70
N LEU A 230 -24.86 15.59 11.99
CA LEU A 230 -24.93 15.62 10.54
C LEU A 230 -24.36 16.91 9.96
N MET A 231 -23.54 16.80 8.91
CA MET A 231 -22.98 17.91 8.15
C MET A 231 -22.92 17.61 6.65
N ASN A 232 -23.15 18.63 5.83
CA ASN A 232 -22.86 18.59 4.40
C ASN A 232 -21.37 18.82 4.18
N LEU A 233 -20.78 18.03 3.29
CA LEU A 233 -19.38 18.15 2.90
C LEU A 233 -19.28 18.37 1.39
N SER A 234 -19.02 19.62 1.02
CA SER A 234 -19.14 20.10 -0.35
C SER A 234 -18.24 21.32 -0.61
N THR A 235 -18.25 21.83 -1.84
CA THR A 235 -17.60 23.10 -2.18
C THR A 235 -18.56 24.29 -2.15
N ASN A 236 -19.88 24.04 -2.11
CA ASN A 236 -20.95 25.03 -2.23
C ASN A 236 -20.89 25.77 -3.59
N THR A 237 -20.63 25.01 -4.66
CA THR A 237 -20.54 25.49 -6.04
C THR A 237 -21.52 24.77 -6.98
N GLU A 238 -21.80 25.38 -8.12
CA GLU A 238 -22.64 24.80 -9.18
C GLU A 238 -21.89 24.77 -10.49
N THR A 239 -21.52 23.57 -10.94
CA THR A 239 -20.85 23.37 -12.23
C THR A 239 -21.78 22.56 -13.13
N SER A 240 -22.15 23.12 -14.27
CA SER A 240 -22.92 22.41 -15.30
C SER A 240 -22.04 21.40 -16.05
N ILE A 241 -22.65 20.39 -16.68
CA ILE A 241 -21.91 19.45 -17.54
C ILE A 241 -21.21 20.19 -18.70
N ASN A 242 -21.85 21.23 -19.25
CA ASN A 242 -21.24 22.07 -20.28
C ASN A 242 -20.01 22.85 -19.77
N GLN A 243 -20.06 23.37 -18.53
CA GLN A 243 -18.89 23.99 -17.90
C GLN A 243 -17.78 22.97 -17.64
N LEU A 244 -18.12 21.78 -17.15
CA LEU A 244 -17.17 20.69 -16.93
C LEU A 244 -16.43 20.31 -18.23
N ILE A 245 -17.15 20.25 -19.35
CA ILE A 245 -16.56 20.00 -20.66
C ILE A 245 -15.57 21.10 -21.05
N ASN A 246 -15.89 22.37 -20.79
CA ASN A 246 -14.97 23.47 -21.09
C ASN A 246 -13.69 23.37 -20.26
N HIS A 247 -13.76 22.97 -18.98
CA HIS A 247 -12.55 22.68 -18.20
C HIS A 247 -11.73 21.53 -18.78
N PHE A 248 -12.37 20.47 -19.27
CA PHE A 248 -11.62 19.39 -19.94
C PHE A 248 -10.99 19.82 -21.27
N LYS A 249 -11.57 20.77 -22.02
CA LYS A 249 -10.95 21.34 -23.24
C LYS A 249 -9.62 22.03 -22.95
N GLU A 250 -9.48 22.63 -21.78
CA GLU A 250 -8.23 23.29 -21.35
C GLU A 250 -7.14 22.27 -21.01
N ILE A 251 -7.52 21.04 -20.63
CA ILE A 251 -6.60 19.97 -20.24
C ILE A 251 -6.17 19.12 -21.44
N ALA A 252 -7.09 18.79 -22.35
CA ALA A 252 -6.84 17.90 -23.48
C ALA A 252 -7.77 18.17 -24.67
N ALA A 253 -7.35 17.71 -25.86
CA ALA A 253 -8.20 17.70 -27.03
C ALA A 253 -9.42 16.80 -26.79
N LEU A 254 -10.62 17.31 -27.06
CA LEU A 254 -11.85 16.56 -26.83
C LEU A 254 -12.24 15.72 -28.04
N PRO A 255 -12.77 14.50 -27.82
CA PRO A 255 -13.44 13.72 -28.85
C PRO A 255 -14.82 14.28 -29.18
N GLU A 256 -15.54 13.62 -30.09
CA GLU A 256 -16.91 13.98 -30.46
C GLU A 256 -17.85 14.03 -29.25
N ILE A 257 -18.73 15.04 -29.19
CA ILE A 257 -19.72 15.21 -28.12
C ILE A 257 -21.11 14.88 -28.69
N ILE A 258 -21.81 13.95 -28.06
CA ILE A 258 -23.12 13.46 -28.48
C ILE A 258 -24.14 13.74 -27.38
N TYR A 259 -25.15 14.56 -27.71
CA TYR A 259 -26.29 14.80 -26.84
C TYR A 259 -27.34 13.70 -27.02
N LYS A 260 -27.75 13.07 -25.91
CA LYS A 260 -28.75 12.01 -25.81
C LYS A 260 -29.98 12.50 -25.04
N PRO A 261 -31.14 11.85 -25.18
CA PRO A 261 -32.32 12.18 -24.37
C PRO A 261 -32.00 12.16 -22.87
N SER A 262 -32.61 13.08 -22.11
CA SER A 262 -32.47 13.15 -20.65
C SER A 262 -32.87 11.83 -19.98
N ARG A 263 -32.19 11.45 -18.90
CA ARG A 263 -32.57 10.27 -18.12
C ARG A 263 -33.71 10.63 -17.18
N LEU A 264 -34.68 9.72 -17.07
CA LEU A 264 -35.77 9.86 -16.12
C LEU A 264 -35.21 9.77 -14.69
N GLY A 265 -35.47 10.77 -13.85
CA GLY A 265 -34.99 10.82 -12.46
C GLY A 265 -33.62 11.48 -12.25
N ASP A 266 -33.01 12.05 -13.29
CA ASP A 266 -31.79 12.86 -13.12
C ASP A 266 -32.10 14.16 -12.36
N ILE A 267 -31.39 14.38 -11.25
CA ILE A 267 -31.44 15.62 -10.47
C ILE A 267 -30.96 16.78 -11.36
N LYS A 268 -31.73 17.87 -11.43
CA LYS A 268 -31.36 18.99 -12.32
C LYS A 268 -30.31 19.92 -11.69
N TYR A 269 -30.48 20.27 -10.43
CA TYR A 269 -29.58 21.18 -9.70
C TYR A 269 -29.13 20.52 -8.39
N SER A 270 -27.84 20.56 -8.10
CA SER A 270 -27.29 20.02 -6.86
C SER A 270 -26.15 20.90 -6.36
N ARG A 271 -26.39 21.53 -5.22
CA ARG A 271 -25.46 22.42 -4.50
C ARG A 271 -25.73 22.28 -3.01
N LEU A 272 -24.71 21.97 -2.23
CA LEU A 272 -24.85 21.82 -0.79
C LEU A 272 -24.19 22.98 -0.06
N ASP A 273 -24.85 23.56 0.93
CA ASP A 273 -24.24 24.51 1.85
C ASP A 273 -23.26 23.79 2.79
N ASN A 274 -22.07 24.37 2.99
CA ASN A 274 -20.99 23.83 3.82
C ASN A 274 -20.62 24.75 5.00
N GLN A 275 -21.47 25.71 5.36
CA GLN A 275 -21.21 26.62 6.48
C GLN A 275 -21.12 25.91 7.83
N LYS A 276 -21.85 24.81 8.03
CA LYS A 276 -21.81 24.04 9.28
C LYS A 276 -20.45 23.35 9.47
N VAL A 277 -20.02 22.54 8.49
CA VAL A 277 -18.71 21.86 8.56
C VAL A 277 -17.55 22.85 8.66
N LYS A 278 -17.64 24.00 7.99
CA LYS A 278 -16.62 25.06 8.09
C LYS A 278 -16.43 25.57 9.51
N ARG A 279 -17.54 25.82 10.21
CA ARG A 279 -17.52 26.39 11.57
C ARG A 279 -17.18 25.34 12.63
N GLU A 280 -17.74 24.14 12.51
CA GLU A 280 -17.62 23.12 13.56
C GLU A 280 -16.32 22.32 13.46
N VAL A 281 -15.87 21.99 12.23
CA VAL A 281 -14.69 21.13 11.99
C VAL A 281 -13.43 21.96 11.68
N ASP A 282 -13.54 23.28 11.59
CA ASP A 282 -12.48 24.19 11.13
C ASP A 282 -11.88 23.69 9.80
N TRP A 283 -12.74 23.45 8.82
CA TRP A 283 -12.37 22.88 7.53
C TRP A 283 -12.85 23.77 6.38
N SER A 284 -12.08 23.88 5.30
CA SER A 284 -12.54 24.49 4.06
C SER A 284 -11.94 23.75 2.86
N PRO A 285 -12.66 23.70 1.72
CA PRO A 285 -12.15 23.07 0.51
C PRO A 285 -10.92 23.85 0.02
N LYS A 286 -9.80 23.17 -0.18
CA LYS A 286 -8.52 23.75 -0.59
C LYS A 286 -8.29 23.64 -2.09
N TYR A 287 -8.90 22.66 -2.75
CA TYR A 287 -8.65 22.38 -4.16
C TYR A 287 -9.69 23.05 -5.05
N SER A 288 -9.22 23.77 -6.07
CA SER A 288 -10.08 24.25 -7.15
C SER A 288 -10.53 23.09 -8.04
N LEU A 289 -11.65 23.28 -8.75
CA LEU A 289 -12.12 22.29 -9.72
C LEU A 289 -11.07 22.03 -10.82
N GLU A 290 -10.45 23.09 -11.34
CA GLU A 290 -9.41 23.00 -12.37
C GLU A 290 -8.21 22.15 -11.91
N GLU A 291 -7.69 22.43 -10.71
CA GLU A 291 -6.56 21.68 -10.16
C GLU A 291 -6.90 20.21 -9.95
N GLY A 292 -8.06 19.92 -9.36
CA GLY A 292 -8.50 18.55 -9.13
C GLY A 292 -8.71 17.78 -10.44
N LEU A 293 -9.28 18.41 -11.47
CA LEU A 293 -9.47 17.80 -12.79
C LEU A 293 -8.13 17.46 -13.44
N ASN A 294 -7.16 18.37 -13.38
CA ASN A 294 -5.82 18.14 -13.93
C ASN A 294 -5.12 16.95 -13.26
N ARG A 295 -5.16 16.89 -11.91
CA ARG A 295 -4.62 15.75 -11.14
C ARG A 295 -5.31 14.44 -11.49
N THR A 296 -6.64 14.46 -11.59
CA THR A 296 -7.45 13.28 -11.94
C THR A 296 -7.13 12.78 -13.36
N TYR A 297 -7.06 13.68 -14.34
CA TYR A 297 -6.74 13.34 -15.72
C TYR A 297 -5.33 12.76 -15.86
N LYS A 298 -4.32 13.41 -15.23
CA LYS A 298 -2.94 12.92 -15.23
C LYS A 298 -2.82 11.52 -14.63
N TRP A 299 -3.57 11.24 -13.58
CA TRP A 299 -3.58 9.91 -12.97
C TRP A 299 -4.11 8.84 -13.93
N PHE A 300 -5.25 9.08 -14.59
CA PHE A 300 -5.78 8.14 -15.59
C PHE A 300 -4.85 7.99 -16.81
N ALA A 301 -4.17 9.07 -17.21
CA ALA A 301 -3.18 9.03 -18.29
C ALA A 301 -2.00 8.11 -17.92
N ALA A 302 -1.47 8.25 -16.70
CA ALA A 302 -0.41 7.39 -16.18
C ALA A 302 -0.85 5.92 -16.05
N GLU A 303 -2.07 5.66 -15.57
CA GLU A 303 -2.64 4.30 -15.50
C GLU A 303 -2.68 3.66 -16.89
N LYS A 304 -3.15 4.40 -17.91
CA LYS A 304 -3.19 3.93 -19.30
C LYS A 304 -1.78 3.63 -19.85
N SER A 305 -0.81 4.51 -19.60
CA SER A 305 0.58 4.30 -20.03
C SER A 305 1.21 3.09 -19.35
N ALA A 306 0.95 2.86 -18.07
CA ALA A 306 1.42 1.68 -17.35
C ALA A 306 0.84 0.38 -17.94
N ALA A 307 -0.47 0.34 -18.20
CA ALA A 307 -1.13 -0.81 -18.81
C ALA A 307 -0.61 -1.12 -20.23
N LEU A 308 -0.32 -0.08 -21.03
CA LEU A 308 0.31 -0.25 -22.35
C LEU A 308 1.72 -0.85 -22.26
N ASN A 309 2.51 -0.43 -21.29
CA ASN A 309 3.88 -0.93 -21.10
C ASN A 309 3.94 -2.36 -20.53
N GLU A 310 2.93 -2.79 -19.76
CA GLU A 310 2.79 -4.18 -19.32
C GLU A 310 2.38 -5.10 -20.47
N ASN A 311 1.43 -4.68 -21.32
CA ASN A 311 1.02 -5.45 -22.51
C ASN A 311 2.18 -5.65 -23.52
N VAL A 312 3.12 -4.70 -23.61
CA VAL A 312 4.32 -4.83 -24.46
C VAL A 312 5.36 -5.82 -23.90
N ARG A 313 5.31 -6.12 -22.59
CA ARG A 313 6.21 -7.11 -21.95
C ARG A 313 5.68 -8.54 -22.03
N GLU A 314 4.37 -8.72 -22.20
CA GLU A 314 3.74 -10.04 -22.33
C GLU A 314 3.61 -10.53 -23.79
N ASP A 315 3.83 -9.67 -24.79
CA ASP A 315 3.76 -10.05 -26.20
C ASP A 315 5.05 -10.74 -26.69
N LYS A 316 5.22 -12.01 -26.30
CA LYS A 316 6.00 -12.99 -27.08
C LYS A 316 5.05 -13.89 -27.85
N GLY A 317 4.59 -13.40 -29.01
CA GLY A 317 4.16 -14.25 -30.12
C GLY A 317 2.97 -13.68 -30.87
N PRO A 318 3.11 -13.29 -32.14
CA PRO A 318 1.96 -12.86 -32.92
C PRO A 318 1.16 -14.09 -33.35
N GLU A 319 -0.04 -14.26 -32.80
CA GLU A 319 -1.09 -14.97 -33.53
C GLU A 319 -1.61 -14.05 -34.64
N PRO A 320 -1.69 -14.53 -35.89
CA PRO A 320 -2.09 -13.68 -37.00
C PRO A 320 -3.57 -13.29 -36.87
N ALA A 321 -3.80 -11.99 -36.81
CA ALA A 321 -5.11 -11.37 -36.97
C ALA A 321 -5.66 -11.69 -38.37
N ALA A 322 -6.60 -12.62 -38.45
CA ALA A 322 -7.46 -12.78 -39.62
C ALA A 322 -8.93 -12.86 -39.17
N PHE A 323 -9.73 -11.97 -39.74
CA PHE A 323 -11.19 -11.89 -39.68
C PHE A 323 -11.88 -11.30 -38.44
N LYS A 324 -11.81 -9.97 -38.33
CA LYS A 324 -12.91 -9.14 -37.79
C LYS A 324 -13.40 -8.17 -38.87
N VAL A 325 -14.15 -8.69 -39.83
CA VAL A 325 -14.95 -7.87 -40.76
C VAL A 325 -16.31 -8.55 -40.93
N LEU A 326 -17.38 -7.73 -40.90
CA LEU A 326 -18.80 -8.04 -41.13
C LEU A 326 -19.57 -8.75 -39.99
N HIS A 327 -20.17 -7.95 -39.11
CA HIS A 327 -21.28 -8.39 -38.24
C HIS A 327 -22.57 -7.56 -38.36
N SER A 328 -22.73 -6.76 -39.44
CA SER A 328 -24.02 -6.08 -39.71
C SER A 328 -24.88 -6.72 -40.80
N GLU A 329 -24.38 -7.69 -41.57
CA GLU A 329 -25.13 -8.25 -42.72
C GLU A 329 -25.98 -9.50 -42.42
N LYS A 330 -25.86 -10.14 -41.25
CA LYS A 330 -26.54 -11.41 -40.97
C LYS A 330 -28.01 -11.30 -40.51
N ARG A 331 -28.64 -10.13 -40.58
CA ARG A 331 -30.05 -9.98 -40.16
C ARG A 331 -31.05 -10.50 -41.20
N TYR A 332 -30.70 -10.47 -42.48
CA TYR A 332 -31.59 -10.86 -43.59
C TYR A 332 -31.29 -12.24 -44.16
N LEU A 333 -30.13 -12.82 -43.85
CA LEU A 333 -29.68 -14.11 -44.41
C LEU A 333 -30.70 -15.25 -44.22
N PRO A 334 -31.31 -15.44 -43.03
CA PRO A 334 -32.31 -16.51 -42.83
C PRO A 334 -33.58 -16.33 -43.66
N TYR A 335 -33.95 -15.08 -43.99
CA TYR A 335 -35.12 -14.80 -44.84
C TYR A 335 -34.85 -15.15 -46.30
N ILE A 336 -33.63 -14.86 -46.78
CA ILE A 336 -33.20 -15.20 -48.14
C ILE A 336 -33.12 -16.73 -48.29
N GLU A 337 -32.52 -17.42 -47.32
CA GLU A 337 -32.43 -18.88 -47.31
C GLU A 337 -33.80 -19.55 -47.25
N ASN A 338 -34.75 -19.00 -46.48
CA ASN A 338 -36.12 -19.48 -46.42
C ASN A 338 -36.86 -19.30 -47.76
N ILE A 339 -36.65 -18.19 -48.47
CA ILE A 339 -37.21 -17.95 -49.81
C ILE A 339 -36.61 -18.92 -50.83
N ILE A 340 -35.31 -19.19 -50.78
CA ILE A 340 -34.65 -20.17 -51.67
C ILE A 340 -35.23 -21.57 -51.43
N LEU A 341 -35.38 -21.97 -50.16
CA LEU A 341 -35.99 -23.23 -49.78
C LEU A 341 -37.44 -23.35 -50.29
N PHE A 342 -38.22 -22.25 -50.19
CA PHE A 342 -39.57 -22.19 -50.74
C PHE A 342 -39.58 -22.38 -52.26
N ILE A 343 -38.71 -21.68 -53.01
CA ILE A 343 -38.66 -21.79 -54.47
C ILE A 343 -38.39 -23.23 -54.91
N ILE A 344 -37.45 -23.92 -54.25
CA ILE A 344 -37.09 -25.30 -54.57
C ILE A 344 -38.27 -26.25 -54.31
N LEU A 345 -38.89 -26.15 -53.13
CA LEU A 345 -40.00 -27.04 -52.74
C LEU A 345 -41.30 -26.72 -53.48
N ALA A 346 -41.56 -25.45 -53.79
CA ALA A 346 -42.67 -25.02 -54.63
C ALA A 346 -42.54 -25.55 -56.07
N ALA A 347 -41.33 -25.51 -56.64
CA ALA A 347 -41.07 -26.07 -57.97
C ALA A 347 -41.27 -27.59 -58.03
N LEU A 348 -40.87 -28.30 -56.97
CA LEU A 348 -41.13 -29.74 -56.82
C LEU A 348 -42.62 -30.03 -56.68
N HIS A 349 -43.33 -29.27 -55.83
CA HIS A 349 -44.78 -29.40 -55.64
C HIS A 349 -45.55 -29.23 -56.95
N LEU A 350 -45.21 -28.22 -57.76
CA LEU A 350 -45.90 -27.94 -59.02
C LEU A 350 -45.57 -28.92 -60.16
N LYS A 351 -44.35 -29.50 -60.19
CA LYS A 351 -43.92 -30.40 -61.28
C LYS A 351 -44.12 -31.88 -61.00
N VAL A 352 -44.12 -32.28 -59.73
CA VAL A 352 -44.00 -33.69 -59.29
C VAL A 352 -45.17 -34.10 -58.38
N GLY A 353 -46.01 -33.15 -57.96
CA GLY A 353 -47.09 -33.35 -56.98
C GLY A 353 -48.06 -34.49 -57.30
N ASP A 354 -48.32 -34.78 -58.59
CA ASP A 354 -49.23 -35.86 -58.99
C ASP A 354 -48.54 -37.23 -59.17
N PHE A 355 -47.20 -37.30 -59.15
CA PHE A 355 -46.44 -38.50 -59.56
C PHE A 355 -45.78 -39.28 -58.40
N LEU A 356 -45.60 -38.67 -57.22
CA LEU A 356 -44.89 -39.27 -56.09
C LEU A 356 -45.74 -39.25 -54.80
N PHE A 357 -46.49 -40.33 -54.57
CA PHE A 357 -46.97 -40.80 -53.25
C PHE A 357 -47.66 -39.78 -52.30
N ASN A 358 -48.64 -38.97 -52.72
CA ASN A 358 -49.49 -38.18 -51.78
C ASN A 358 -48.71 -37.38 -50.69
N ILE A 359 -47.44 -37.04 -50.91
CA ILE A 359 -46.63 -36.32 -49.92
C ILE A 359 -46.95 -34.84 -50.07
N ASP A 360 -47.30 -34.20 -48.96
CA ASP A 360 -47.48 -32.76 -48.91
C ASP A 360 -46.13 -32.05 -48.79
N PHE A 361 -45.60 -31.61 -49.94
CA PHE A 361 -44.34 -30.87 -50.03
C PHE A 361 -44.40 -29.49 -49.37
N LEU A 362 -45.59 -28.88 -49.25
CA LEU A 362 -45.79 -27.62 -48.54
C LEU A 362 -45.70 -27.82 -47.02
N LEU A 363 -46.22 -28.94 -46.53
CA LEU A 363 -46.04 -29.33 -45.12
C LEU A 363 -44.57 -29.61 -44.80
N LEU A 364 -43.85 -30.31 -45.71
CA LEU A 364 -42.42 -30.56 -45.58
C LEU A 364 -41.60 -29.26 -45.57
N TYR A 365 -42.01 -28.28 -46.37
CA TYR A 365 -41.42 -26.95 -46.36
C TYR A 365 -41.59 -26.26 -45.00
N ILE A 366 -42.80 -26.24 -44.45
CA ILE A 366 -43.07 -25.64 -43.13
C ILE A 366 -42.25 -26.32 -42.03
N LEU A 367 -42.17 -27.66 -42.06
CA LEU A 367 -41.37 -28.46 -41.12
C LEU A 367 -39.88 -28.12 -41.20
N SER A 368 -39.31 -28.11 -42.41
CA SER A 368 -37.90 -27.80 -42.62
C SER A 368 -37.57 -26.35 -42.26
N ALA A 369 -38.41 -25.40 -42.64
CA ALA A 369 -38.26 -23.99 -42.27
C ALA A 369 -38.31 -23.79 -40.75
N GLY A 370 -39.20 -24.48 -40.04
CA GLY A 370 -39.29 -24.39 -38.58
C GLY A 370 -38.12 -25.04 -37.84
N ILE A 371 -37.61 -26.17 -38.34
CA ILE A 371 -36.45 -26.86 -37.75
C ILE A 371 -35.17 -26.06 -37.92
N ILE A 372 -34.96 -25.47 -39.11
CA ILE A 372 -33.70 -24.79 -39.45
C ILE A 372 -33.69 -23.36 -38.91
N PHE A 373 -34.82 -22.64 -38.99
CA PHE A 373 -34.85 -21.20 -38.79
C PHE A 373 -35.77 -20.71 -37.67
N GLY A 374 -36.45 -21.62 -36.95
CA GLY A 374 -37.28 -21.28 -35.78
C GLY A 374 -38.66 -20.71 -36.10
N LYS A 375 -39.36 -20.22 -35.07
CA LYS A 375 -40.82 -19.94 -35.16
C LYS A 375 -41.21 -18.87 -36.18
N VAL A 376 -40.42 -17.81 -36.30
CA VAL A 376 -40.79 -16.64 -37.14
C VAL A 376 -40.78 -17.06 -38.61
N GLN A 377 -39.77 -17.83 -39.01
CA GLN A 377 -39.64 -18.33 -40.37
C GLN A 377 -40.61 -19.47 -40.69
N ALA A 378 -40.98 -20.30 -39.70
CA ALA A 378 -42.04 -21.29 -39.84
C ALA A 378 -43.39 -20.64 -40.16
N LEU A 379 -43.72 -19.53 -39.49
CA LEU A 379 -44.95 -18.76 -39.72
C LEU A 379 -44.94 -18.05 -41.08
N ILE A 380 -43.80 -17.48 -41.48
CA ILE A 380 -43.63 -16.91 -42.83
C ILE A 380 -43.78 -18.01 -43.89
N GLY A 381 -43.18 -19.18 -43.67
CA GLY A 381 -43.31 -20.34 -44.54
C GLY A 381 -44.75 -20.86 -44.63
N CYS A 382 -45.50 -20.85 -43.52
CA CYS A 382 -46.92 -21.15 -43.52
C CYS A 382 -47.71 -20.17 -44.42
N GLY A 383 -47.43 -18.87 -44.33
CA GLY A 383 -48.05 -17.86 -45.19
C GLY A 383 -47.78 -18.11 -46.69
N LEU A 384 -46.53 -18.40 -47.03
CA LEU A 384 -46.12 -18.72 -48.40
C LEU A 384 -46.75 -20.02 -48.92
N ALA A 385 -46.87 -21.05 -48.07
CA ALA A 385 -47.52 -22.31 -48.39
C ALA A 385 -49.03 -22.13 -48.66
N VAL A 386 -49.73 -21.37 -47.80
CA VAL A 386 -51.15 -21.04 -47.98
C VAL A 386 -51.38 -20.25 -49.27
N LEU A 387 -50.50 -19.31 -49.59
CA LEU A 387 -50.54 -18.54 -50.84
C LEU A 387 -50.37 -19.43 -52.07
N LEU A 388 -49.39 -20.34 -52.06
CA LEU A 388 -49.15 -21.25 -53.19
C LEU A 388 -50.32 -22.22 -53.39
N TYR A 389 -50.84 -22.79 -52.30
CA TYR A 389 -52.00 -23.69 -52.32
C TYR A 389 -53.23 -23.00 -52.89
N SER A 390 -53.49 -21.76 -52.45
CA SER A 390 -54.61 -20.94 -52.95
C SER A 390 -54.44 -20.60 -54.43
N TRP A 391 -53.23 -20.24 -54.86
CA TRP A 391 -52.91 -19.94 -56.25
C TRP A 391 -53.14 -21.15 -57.17
N GLN A 392 -52.71 -22.34 -56.75
CA GLN A 392 -52.93 -23.58 -57.50
C GLN A 392 -54.43 -23.89 -57.63
N GLY A 393 -55.21 -23.68 -56.56
CA GLY A 393 -56.67 -23.84 -56.60
C GLY A 393 -57.35 -22.93 -57.62
N LEU A 394 -56.93 -21.67 -57.71
CA LEU A 394 -57.45 -20.71 -58.69
C LEU A 394 -57.10 -21.09 -60.13
N MET A 395 -55.86 -21.54 -60.37
CA MET A 395 -55.41 -22.00 -61.70
C MET A 395 -56.14 -23.26 -62.17
N ASN A 396 -56.60 -24.09 -61.23
CA ASN A 396 -57.43 -25.25 -61.52
C ASN A 396 -58.93 -24.91 -61.68
N GLY A 397 -59.28 -23.62 -61.74
CA GLY A 397 -60.63 -23.14 -62.01
C GLY A 397 -61.54 -22.97 -60.79
N ARG A 398 -60.99 -23.02 -59.56
CA ARG A 398 -61.77 -22.70 -58.35
C ARG A 398 -62.01 -21.19 -58.24
N GLU A 399 -63.19 -20.81 -57.78
CA GLU A 399 -63.47 -19.42 -57.42
C GLU A 399 -62.83 -19.05 -56.08
N VAL A 400 -62.40 -17.79 -55.92
CA VAL A 400 -61.75 -17.29 -54.70
C VAL A 400 -62.63 -17.50 -53.46
N VAL A 401 -63.94 -17.29 -53.59
CA VAL A 401 -64.90 -17.46 -52.48
C VAL A 401 -64.98 -18.92 -52.03
N SER A 402 -64.88 -19.86 -52.98
CA SER A 402 -64.95 -21.30 -52.73
C SER A 402 -63.78 -21.79 -51.85
N LEU A 403 -62.59 -21.20 -52.01
CA LEU A 403 -61.41 -21.54 -51.20
C LEU A 403 -61.58 -21.27 -49.70
N PHE A 404 -62.42 -20.29 -49.34
CA PHE A 404 -62.69 -19.94 -47.95
C PHE A 404 -63.94 -20.62 -47.38
N THR A 405 -64.77 -21.26 -48.22
CA THR A 405 -65.97 -21.99 -47.79
C THR A 405 -65.78 -23.52 -47.82
N ASP A 406 -64.83 -24.03 -48.60
CA ASP A 406 -64.50 -25.45 -48.68
C ASP A 406 -63.81 -25.92 -47.40
N HIS A 407 -64.47 -26.83 -46.67
CA HIS A 407 -63.97 -27.39 -45.42
C HIS A 407 -62.62 -28.10 -45.59
N THR A 408 -62.35 -28.72 -46.75
CA THR A 408 -61.08 -29.43 -46.97
C THR A 408 -59.90 -28.46 -47.03
N THR A 409 -60.08 -27.32 -47.70
CA THR A 409 -59.08 -26.25 -47.80
C THR A 409 -58.83 -25.58 -46.44
N LEU A 410 -59.90 -25.31 -45.68
CA LEU A 410 -59.79 -24.73 -44.33
C LEU A 410 -59.07 -25.66 -43.34
N ILE A 411 -59.35 -26.97 -43.39
CA ILE A 411 -58.65 -27.96 -42.56
C ILE A 411 -57.16 -27.99 -42.91
N GLN A 412 -56.80 -27.91 -44.20
CA GLN A 412 -55.40 -27.89 -44.63
C GLN A 412 -54.64 -26.67 -44.10
N PHE A 413 -55.25 -25.48 -44.16
CA PHE A 413 -54.65 -24.26 -43.60
C PHE A 413 -54.46 -24.33 -42.09
N ALA A 414 -55.44 -24.90 -41.38
CA ALA A 414 -55.34 -25.12 -39.94
C ALA A 414 -54.19 -26.09 -39.60
N VAL A 415 -53.98 -27.15 -40.38
CA VAL A 415 -52.86 -28.09 -40.22
C VAL A 415 -51.51 -27.39 -40.43
N TYR A 416 -51.37 -26.57 -41.48
CA TYR A 416 -50.15 -25.81 -41.74
C TYR A 416 -49.80 -24.84 -40.60
N LEU A 417 -50.80 -24.11 -40.10
CA LEU A 417 -50.60 -23.18 -38.99
C LEU A 417 -50.23 -23.92 -37.71
N PHE A 418 -50.91 -25.04 -37.41
CA PHE A 418 -50.65 -25.83 -36.22
C PHE A 418 -49.23 -26.40 -36.22
N VAL A 419 -48.79 -26.97 -37.35
CA VAL A 419 -47.45 -27.54 -37.49
C VAL A 419 -46.37 -26.45 -37.42
N ALA A 420 -46.59 -25.29 -38.05
CA ALA A 420 -45.67 -24.16 -37.98
C ALA A 420 -45.45 -23.68 -36.52
N LEU A 421 -46.55 -23.55 -35.77
CA LEU A 421 -46.51 -23.12 -34.37
C LEU A 421 -45.85 -24.16 -33.46
N LEU A 422 -46.19 -25.44 -33.62
CA LEU A 422 -45.68 -26.52 -32.77
C LEU A 422 -44.18 -26.72 -32.96
N VAL A 423 -43.72 -26.83 -34.22
CA VAL A 423 -42.31 -27.04 -34.56
C VAL A 423 -41.50 -25.80 -34.16
N GLY A 424 -41.99 -24.61 -34.50
CA GLY A 424 -41.35 -23.35 -34.14
C GLY A 424 -41.14 -23.21 -32.64
N TYR A 425 -42.16 -23.52 -31.83
CA TYR A 425 -42.09 -23.44 -30.37
C TYR A 425 -41.06 -24.42 -29.76
N VAL A 426 -41.04 -25.67 -30.24
CA VAL A 426 -40.10 -26.70 -29.73
C VAL A 426 -38.65 -26.31 -30.01
N ILE A 427 -38.38 -25.79 -31.20
CA ILE A 427 -37.04 -25.40 -31.64
C ILE A 427 -36.56 -24.16 -30.89
N ASP A 428 -37.39 -23.11 -30.79
CA ASP A 428 -37.08 -21.91 -30.00
C ASP A 428 -36.77 -22.26 -28.54
N ARG A 429 -37.56 -23.16 -27.93
CA ARG A 429 -37.34 -23.59 -26.54
C ARG A 429 -36.00 -24.32 -26.37
N LYS A 430 -35.57 -25.09 -27.38
CA LYS A 430 -34.28 -25.77 -27.37
C LYS A 430 -33.13 -24.77 -27.50
N HIS A 431 -33.24 -23.80 -28.42
CA HIS A 431 -32.24 -22.74 -28.59
C HIS A 431 -32.07 -21.89 -27.33
N LEU A 432 -33.17 -21.49 -26.68
CA LEU A 432 -33.12 -20.74 -25.42
C LEU A 432 -32.37 -21.49 -24.31
N ARG A 433 -32.58 -22.81 -24.20
CA ARG A 433 -31.84 -23.64 -23.23
C ARG A 433 -30.35 -23.70 -23.55
N GLU A 434 -30.01 -23.81 -24.83
CA GLU A 434 -28.62 -23.86 -25.29
C GLU A 434 -27.90 -22.52 -25.06
N GLU A 435 -28.56 -21.39 -25.36
CA GLU A 435 -28.03 -20.05 -25.09
C GLU A 435 -27.83 -19.83 -23.60
N THR A 436 -28.82 -20.19 -22.77
CA THR A 436 -28.70 -20.06 -21.30
C THR A 436 -27.52 -20.88 -20.77
N ALA A 437 -27.37 -22.14 -21.22
CA ALA A 437 -26.26 -23.00 -20.82
C ALA A 437 -24.90 -22.45 -21.27
N LYS A 438 -24.81 -21.84 -22.47
CA LYS A 438 -23.59 -21.16 -22.94
C LYS A 438 -23.25 -19.94 -22.09
N SER A 439 -24.25 -19.13 -21.74
CA SER A 439 -24.06 -17.97 -20.86
C SER A 439 -23.61 -18.39 -19.46
N GLU A 440 -24.17 -19.45 -18.89
CA GLU A 440 -23.74 -20.00 -17.60
C GLU A 440 -22.29 -20.54 -17.68
N LEU A 441 -21.94 -21.27 -18.73
CA LEU A 441 -20.58 -21.78 -18.93
C LEU A 441 -19.57 -20.63 -19.05
N GLN A 442 -19.93 -19.56 -19.76
CA GLN A 442 -19.09 -18.37 -19.89
C GLN A 442 -18.90 -17.68 -18.55
N LEU A 443 -19.97 -17.51 -17.76
CA LEU A 443 -19.88 -16.98 -16.39
C LEU A 443 -18.98 -17.84 -15.49
N PHE A 444 -19.06 -19.16 -15.59
CA PHE A 444 -18.17 -20.07 -14.85
C PHE A 444 -16.70 -19.91 -15.27
N ARG A 445 -16.45 -19.72 -16.57
CA ARG A 445 -15.10 -19.52 -17.09
C ARG A 445 -14.51 -18.20 -16.62
N GLU A 446 -15.29 -17.12 -16.64
CA GLU A 446 -14.90 -15.81 -16.10
C GLU A 446 -14.60 -15.89 -14.60
N LYS A 447 -15.43 -16.58 -13.82
CA LYS A 447 -15.18 -16.81 -12.39
C LYS A 447 -13.90 -17.60 -12.12
N TYR A 448 -13.65 -18.64 -12.92
CA TYR A 448 -12.43 -19.44 -12.80
C TYR A 448 -11.20 -18.60 -13.09
N GLN A 449 -11.23 -17.81 -14.16
CA GLN A 449 -10.12 -16.94 -14.55
C GLN A 449 -9.82 -15.89 -13.47
N LEU A 450 -10.86 -15.25 -12.92
CA LEU A 450 -10.71 -14.36 -11.76
C LEU A 450 -10.04 -15.05 -10.57
N LEU A 451 -10.40 -16.30 -10.29
CA LEU A 451 -9.83 -17.04 -9.17
C LEU A 451 -8.34 -17.37 -9.39
N ASP A 452 -7.99 -17.70 -10.62
CA ASP A 452 -6.61 -17.97 -11.05
C ASP A 452 -5.73 -16.70 -10.99
N ASP A 453 -6.28 -15.57 -11.42
CA ASP A 453 -5.63 -14.26 -11.32
C ASP A 453 -5.36 -13.89 -9.85
N ILE A 454 -6.37 -14.03 -8.97
CA ILE A 454 -6.22 -13.79 -7.53
C ILE A 454 -5.16 -14.70 -6.92
N TYR A 455 -5.16 -15.99 -7.30
CA TYR A 455 -4.17 -16.95 -6.79
C TYR A 455 -2.75 -16.54 -7.20
N THR A 456 -2.56 -16.20 -8.47
CA THR A 456 -1.26 -15.82 -9.03
C THR A 456 -0.76 -14.52 -8.42
N GLU A 457 -1.63 -13.52 -8.26
CA GLU A 457 -1.30 -12.25 -7.63
C GLU A 457 -0.97 -12.45 -6.14
N THR A 458 -1.75 -13.25 -5.41
CA THR A 458 -1.48 -13.57 -3.99
C THR A 458 -0.13 -14.25 -3.82
N ARG A 459 0.22 -15.17 -4.73
CA ARG A 459 1.53 -15.83 -4.73
C ARG A 459 2.66 -14.82 -4.98
N LYS A 460 2.50 -13.90 -5.94
CA LYS A 460 3.49 -12.85 -6.21
C LYS A 460 3.70 -11.93 -5.01
N VAL A 461 2.61 -11.49 -4.36
CA VAL A 461 2.67 -10.68 -3.14
C VAL A 461 3.37 -11.43 -2.01
N LYS A 462 3.11 -12.73 -1.86
CA LYS A 462 3.81 -13.55 -0.86
C LYS A 462 5.32 -13.57 -1.11
N ASP A 463 5.74 -13.73 -2.35
CA ASP A 463 7.15 -13.75 -2.73
C ASP A 463 7.81 -12.36 -2.52
N GLU A 464 7.10 -11.27 -2.83
CA GLU A 464 7.54 -9.89 -2.56
C GLU A 464 7.65 -9.60 -1.06
N LEU A 465 6.67 -9.99 -0.24
CA LEU A 465 6.72 -9.83 1.22
C LEU A 465 7.86 -10.64 1.84
N GLN A 466 8.08 -11.86 1.36
CA GLN A 466 9.22 -12.68 1.80
C GLN A 466 10.55 -11.98 1.50
N THR A 467 10.65 -11.35 0.32
CA THR A 467 11.82 -10.57 -0.08
C THR A 467 11.98 -9.33 0.79
N GLN A 468 10.93 -8.57 1.05
CA GLN A 468 10.97 -7.39 1.93
C GLN A 468 11.32 -7.73 3.38
N ILE A 469 10.91 -8.90 3.89
CA ILE A 469 11.30 -9.36 5.23
C ILE A 469 12.78 -9.72 5.29
N LEU A 470 13.32 -10.34 4.24
CA LEU A 470 14.74 -10.72 4.17
C LEU A 470 15.66 -9.51 3.98
N TYR A 471 15.23 -8.52 3.20
CA TYR A 471 16.03 -7.35 2.80
C TYR A 471 15.60 -6.02 3.44
N SER A 472 14.82 -6.02 4.52
CA SER A 472 14.55 -4.78 5.27
C SER A 472 15.82 -4.26 5.91
N GLU A 473 16.01 -2.93 5.95
CA GLU A 473 17.21 -2.28 6.52
C GLU A 473 17.52 -2.72 7.96
N ASP A 474 16.49 -3.16 8.70
CA ASP A 474 16.57 -3.64 10.08
C ASP A 474 16.37 -5.17 10.20
N SER A 475 16.48 -5.91 9.09
CA SER A 475 16.33 -7.37 9.13
C SER A 475 17.43 -7.99 9.98
N VAL A 476 17.11 -9.04 10.72
CA VAL A 476 18.12 -9.81 11.49
C VAL A 476 19.25 -10.30 10.59
N GLY A 477 18.96 -10.56 9.30
CA GLY A 477 19.95 -10.93 8.29
C GLY A 477 20.92 -9.81 7.97
N GLU A 478 20.44 -8.56 7.85
CA GLU A 478 21.28 -7.40 7.60
C GLU A 478 22.07 -6.97 8.84
N ILE A 479 21.44 -7.00 10.03
CA ILE A 479 22.16 -6.80 11.30
C ILE A 479 23.29 -7.83 11.44
N TYR A 480 23.03 -9.11 11.13
CA TYR A 480 24.05 -10.15 11.17
C TYR A 480 25.13 -9.97 10.08
N SER A 481 24.76 -9.56 8.87
CA SER A 481 25.70 -9.31 7.77
C SER A 481 26.66 -8.14 8.09
N ILE A 482 26.14 -7.09 8.73
CA ILE A 482 26.88 -5.93 9.22
C ILE A 482 27.79 -6.35 10.38
N ILE A 483 27.31 -7.13 11.35
CA ILE A 483 28.09 -7.56 12.52
C ILE A 483 29.18 -8.56 12.15
N LYS A 484 28.96 -9.42 11.14
CA LYS A 484 29.97 -10.36 10.65
C LYS A 484 31.23 -9.64 10.15
N LYS A 485 31.13 -8.37 9.75
CA LYS A 485 32.30 -7.55 9.38
C LYS A 485 33.21 -7.24 10.58
N ILE A 486 32.74 -7.41 11.82
CA ILE A 486 33.50 -7.19 13.06
C ILE A 486 34.22 -8.47 13.54
N ASP A 487 34.14 -9.59 12.81
CA ASP A 487 34.79 -10.85 13.20
C ASP A 487 36.31 -10.81 12.89
N SER A 488 37.05 -10.07 13.72
CA SER A 488 38.51 -9.97 13.69
C SER A 488 39.10 -10.42 15.03
N LEU A 489 40.33 -10.94 15.00
CA LEU A 489 41.09 -11.32 16.18
C LEU A 489 41.94 -10.17 16.74
N GLU A 490 42.09 -9.08 15.98
CA GLU A 490 42.85 -7.89 16.40
C GLU A 490 41.94 -6.86 17.08
N PRO A 491 42.20 -6.47 18.36
CA PRO A 491 41.31 -5.60 19.13
C PRO A 491 41.05 -4.25 18.48
N ASP A 492 42.06 -3.61 17.90
CA ASP A 492 41.93 -2.29 17.27
C ASP A 492 40.98 -2.35 16.05
N ASP A 493 41.04 -3.42 15.24
CA ASP A 493 40.13 -3.62 14.12
C ASP A 493 38.70 -3.91 14.60
N VAL A 494 38.55 -4.66 15.71
CA VAL A 494 37.26 -4.90 16.33
C VAL A 494 36.64 -3.60 16.83
N PHE A 495 37.38 -2.76 17.57
CA PHE A 495 36.85 -1.50 18.08
C PHE A 495 36.44 -0.53 16.96
N ASN A 496 37.22 -0.46 15.87
CA ASN A 496 36.86 0.38 14.72
C ASN A 496 35.66 -0.18 13.94
N GLY A 497 35.58 -1.51 13.78
CA GLY A 497 34.42 -2.17 13.21
C GLY A 497 33.15 -1.90 14.02
N VAL A 498 33.25 -1.90 15.35
CA VAL A 498 32.13 -1.56 16.25
C VAL A 498 31.60 -0.15 16.01
N ILE A 499 32.47 0.86 15.87
CA ILE A 499 32.06 2.23 15.54
C ILE A 499 31.26 2.25 14.23
N SER A 500 31.77 1.61 13.19
CA SER A 500 31.09 1.56 11.89
C SER A 500 29.72 0.90 11.96
N VAL A 501 29.59 -0.17 12.75
CA VAL A 501 28.30 -0.85 12.96
C VAL A 501 27.33 0.01 13.76
N LEU A 502 27.81 0.74 14.77
CA LEU A 502 26.97 1.68 15.52
C LEU A 502 26.49 2.82 14.63
N GLU A 503 27.34 3.42 13.81
CA GLU A 503 26.96 4.47 12.87
C GLU A 503 25.90 3.97 11.87
N GLN A 504 26.09 2.77 11.31
CA GLN A 504 25.20 2.21 10.30
C GLN A 504 23.84 1.77 10.88
N ILE A 505 23.84 1.05 12.00
CA ILE A 505 22.61 0.52 12.60
C ILE A 505 21.87 1.57 13.42
N MET A 506 22.58 2.37 14.22
CA MET A 506 21.94 3.40 15.06
C MET A 506 21.68 4.71 14.31
N LYS A 507 22.13 4.82 13.05
CA LYS A 507 22.05 6.04 12.23
C LYS A 507 22.56 7.28 12.99
N THR A 508 23.62 7.09 13.78
CA THR A 508 24.29 8.14 14.56
C THR A 508 25.54 8.63 13.84
N LYS A 509 25.85 9.92 13.99
CA LYS A 509 27.08 10.52 13.46
C LYS A 509 28.23 10.44 14.45
N GLU A 510 27.93 10.32 15.75
CA GLU A 510 28.93 10.39 16.81
C GLU A 510 28.83 9.18 17.74
N ALA A 511 29.72 8.21 17.54
CA ALA A 511 29.91 7.07 18.42
C ALA A 511 31.32 7.06 19.00
N SER A 512 31.47 6.53 20.21
CA SER A 512 32.78 6.37 20.85
C SER A 512 32.83 5.15 21.76
N ILE A 513 34.04 4.61 21.93
CA ILE A 513 34.33 3.47 22.79
C ILE A 513 35.43 3.86 23.76
N TYR A 514 35.17 3.62 25.05
CA TYR A 514 36.10 3.85 26.13
C TYR A 514 36.47 2.54 26.82
N LEU A 515 37.74 2.33 27.16
CA LEU A 515 38.17 1.24 28.04
C LEU A 515 38.12 1.68 29.50
N VAL A 516 37.71 0.76 30.37
CA VAL A 516 37.67 0.95 31.82
C VAL A 516 39.07 0.68 32.40
N GLY A 517 39.69 1.69 33.01
CA GLY A 517 41.00 1.56 33.65
C GLY A 517 40.94 0.78 34.97
N GLN A 518 42.10 0.29 35.43
CA GLN A 518 42.21 -0.43 36.71
C GLN A 518 41.69 0.41 37.88
N GLY A 519 40.72 -0.13 38.62
CA GLY A 519 40.03 0.54 39.73
C GLY A 519 38.78 1.34 39.35
N ASN A 520 38.24 1.18 38.13
CA ASN A 520 37.02 1.82 37.62
C ASN A 520 36.98 3.36 37.69
N ARG A 521 38.14 4.01 37.90
CA ARG A 521 38.20 5.44 38.17
C ARG A 521 38.26 6.30 36.92
N TYR A 522 38.75 5.76 35.81
CA TYR A 522 38.91 6.49 34.56
C TYR A 522 38.48 5.64 33.37
N LEU A 523 37.77 6.26 32.44
CA LEU A 523 37.46 5.77 31.10
C LEU A 523 38.43 6.39 30.10
N ARG A 524 39.02 5.59 29.23
CA ARG A 524 39.97 6.06 28.23
C ARG A 524 39.47 5.80 26.84
N LEU A 525 39.43 6.84 26.01
CA LEU A 525 38.97 6.71 24.63
C LEU A 525 39.87 5.73 23.89
N VAL A 526 39.30 4.83 23.10
CA VAL A 526 40.04 3.86 22.27
C VAL A 526 39.65 3.94 20.81
N SER A 527 38.38 4.19 20.52
CA SER A 527 37.90 4.42 19.16
C SER A 527 36.75 5.43 19.17
N LYS A 528 36.58 6.16 18.06
CA LYS A 528 35.55 7.19 17.88
C LYS A 528 35.20 7.34 16.40
N SER A 529 34.02 7.90 16.15
CA SER A 529 33.59 8.38 14.83
C SER A 529 34.49 9.51 14.33
N ASN A 530 34.69 9.56 13.00
CA ASN A 530 35.49 10.60 12.34
C ASN A 530 34.59 11.79 11.93
N VAL A 531 34.31 12.68 12.87
CA VAL A 531 33.47 13.88 12.65
C VAL A 531 34.32 15.15 12.82
N GLU A 532 34.28 16.04 11.83
CA GLU A 532 34.91 17.36 11.92
C GLU A 532 34.26 18.18 13.05
N HIS A 533 35.08 18.79 13.91
CA HIS A 533 34.67 19.62 15.05
C HIS A 533 34.05 18.92 16.28
N SER A 534 33.98 17.59 16.32
CA SER A 534 33.49 16.87 17.51
C SER A 534 34.56 16.74 18.61
N GLN A 535 34.22 17.13 19.85
CA GLN A 535 35.11 17.06 21.02
C GLN A 535 34.86 15.77 21.82
N PHE A 536 35.49 14.66 21.40
CA PHE A 536 35.53 13.46 22.22
C PHE A 536 36.60 13.59 23.32
N PRO A 537 36.25 13.56 24.62
CA PRO A 537 37.23 13.62 25.68
C PRO A 537 38.13 12.37 25.62
N THR A 538 39.45 12.56 25.73
CA THR A 538 40.44 11.48 25.67
C THR A 538 40.45 10.62 26.94
N SER A 539 40.05 11.21 28.07
CA SER A 539 39.91 10.55 29.36
C SER A 539 38.72 11.16 30.11
N ILE A 540 37.90 10.31 30.73
CA ILE A 540 36.74 10.71 31.55
C ILE A 540 36.95 10.14 32.96
N GLU A 541 36.82 10.97 34.00
CA GLU A 541 36.79 10.49 35.38
C GLU A 541 35.40 9.94 35.72
N VAL A 542 35.35 8.72 36.26
CA VAL A 542 34.09 8.08 36.66
C VAL A 542 33.71 8.58 38.04
N ILE A 543 32.93 9.65 38.08
CA ILE A 543 32.41 10.24 39.32
C ILE A 543 31.24 9.37 39.82
N PRO A 544 31.19 8.99 41.12
CA PRO A 544 30.05 8.26 41.68
C PRO A 544 28.71 8.93 41.37
N ASN A 545 27.67 8.15 41.09
CA ASN A 545 26.33 8.59 40.65
C ASN A 545 26.24 9.27 39.26
N SER A 546 27.36 9.45 38.55
CA SER A 546 27.31 9.90 37.15
C SER A 546 26.63 8.85 36.25
N PRO A 547 26.08 9.24 35.08
CA PRO A 547 25.58 8.32 34.07
C PRO A 547 26.55 7.19 33.70
N TYR A 548 27.85 7.50 33.60
CA TYR A 548 28.91 6.50 33.38
C TYR A 548 29.02 5.51 34.55
N ALA A 549 29.03 6.00 35.79
CA ALA A 549 29.10 5.16 36.98
C ALA A 549 27.86 4.25 37.08
N ARG A 550 26.66 4.80 36.89
CA ARG A 550 25.40 4.02 36.91
C ARG A 550 25.37 2.95 35.83
N ALA A 551 25.77 3.27 34.61
CA ALA A 551 25.85 2.28 33.53
C ALA A 551 26.81 1.14 33.91
N ILE A 552 27.98 1.48 34.47
CA ILE A 552 29.00 0.50 34.89
C ILE A 552 28.58 -0.31 36.11
N GLU A 553 27.92 0.29 37.12
CA GLU A 553 27.54 -0.38 38.37
C GLU A 553 26.30 -1.27 38.19
N ASP A 554 25.30 -0.79 37.44
CA ASP A 554 24.02 -1.48 37.25
C ASP A 554 24.05 -2.53 36.13
N ASN A 555 25.14 -2.60 35.36
CA ASN A 555 25.26 -3.39 34.14
C ASN A 555 24.08 -3.17 33.18
N LYS A 556 23.69 -1.91 32.99
CA LYS A 556 22.56 -1.53 32.13
C LYS A 556 22.95 -0.37 31.25
N ALA A 557 22.36 -0.32 30.06
CA ALA A 557 22.49 0.87 29.25
C ALA A 557 21.77 2.03 29.95
N PHE A 558 22.43 3.18 29.97
CA PHE A 558 21.86 4.44 30.40
C PHE A 558 21.42 5.21 29.16
N ILE A 559 20.25 5.85 29.25
CA ILE A 559 19.72 6.75 28.22
C ILE A 559 19.57 8.14 28.83
N ASN A 560 20.15 9.15 28.18
CA ASN A 560 20.07 10.54 28.60
C ASN A 560 18.70 11.14 28.25
N ARG A 561 17.69 10.79 29.04
CA ARG A 561 16.30 11.27 28.86
C ARG A 561 16.14 12.75 29.20
N GLU A 562 17.07 13.31 29.98
CA GLU A 562 17.09 14.71 30.37
C GLU A 562 17.79 15.60 29.33
N LEU A 563 18.41 15.00 28.30
CA LEU A 563 19.15 15.68 27.24
C LEU A 563 20.27 16.59 27.78
N ASP A 564 20.92 16.18 28.86
CA ASP A 564 22.05 16.92 29.44
C ASP A 564 23.22 16.93 28.44
N PRO A 565 23.68 18.09 27.94
CA PRO A 565 24.73 18.18 26.93
C PRO A 565 26.10 17.69 27.43
N ASN A 566 26.29 17.49 28.74
CA ASN A 566 27.54 16.97 29.29
C ASN A 566 27.67 15.45 29.18
N PHE A 567 26.59 14.75 28.80
CA PHE A 567 26.55 13.30 28.75
C PHE A 567 26.08 12.77 27.39
N PRO A 568 26.64 11.64 26.91
CA PRO A 568 26.16 10.96 25.71
C PRO A 568 24.68 10.61 25.79
N MET A 569 24.03 10.55 24.64
CA MET A 569 22.63 10.16 24.50
C MET A 569 22.37 8.73 25.00
N MET A 570 23.27 7.80 24.69
CA MET A 570 23.23 6.44 25.23
C MET A 570 24.61 5.98 25.66
N ILE A 571 24.67 5.23 26.76
CA ILE A 571 25.90 4.69 27.34
C ILE A 571 25.63 3.22 27.67
N ALA A 572 26.41 2.27 27.14
CA ALA A 572 26.29 0.86 27.47
C ALA A 572 27.63 0.26 27.93
N PRO A 573 27.67 -0.44 29.06
CA PRO A 573 28.88 -1.11 29.51
C PRO A 573 29.07 -2.44 28.75
N ILE A 574 30.33 -2.85 28.58
CA ILE A 574 30.72 -4.19 28.14
C ILE A 574 31.33 -4.90 29.33
N TRP A 575 30.69 -5.98 29.78
CA TRP A 575 31.12 -6.76 30.94
C TRP A 575 31.80 -8.06 30.56
N LYS A 576 32.82 -8.44 31.34
CA LYS A 576 33.46 -9.76 31.31
C LYS A 576 33.68 -10.26 32.73
N GLU A 577 33.25 -11.50 33.02
CA GLU A 577 33.58 -12.24 34.26
C GLU A 577 33.54 -11.37 35.54
N ASN A 578 32.49 -10.55 35.65
CA ASN A 578 32.21 -9.66 36.79
C ASN A 578 33.00 -8.33 36.86
N ARG A 579 33.59 -7.86 35.74
CA ARG A 579 34.14 -6.51 35.61
C ARG A 579 33.71 -5.83 34.29
N ALA A 580 33.48 -4.54 34.32
CA ALA A 580 33.33 -3.74 33.10
C ALA A 580 34.69 -3.55 32.43
N VAL A 581 34.78 -3.88 31.14
CA VAL A 581 36.02 -3.79 30.34
C VAL A 581 36.00 -2.57 29.43
N ALA A 582 34.83 -2.23 28.90
CA ALA A 582 34.65 -1.08 28.02
C ALA A 582 33.27 -0.43 28.22
N VAL A 583 33.09 0.75 27.66
CA VAL A 583 31.83 1.50 27.60
C VAL A 583 31.66 2.04 26.19
N ILE A 584 30.51 1.76 25.59
CA ILE A 584 30.09 2.25 24.28
C ILE A 584 29.18 3.46 24.49
N CYS A 585 29.42 4.54 23.75
CA CYS A 585 28.65 5.77 23.83
C CYS A 585 28.16 6.20 22.45
N THR A 586 26.95 6.77 22.39
CA THR A 586 26.45 7.55 21.24
C THR A 586 26.16 8.97 21.72
N ASN A 587 26.80 9.97 21.10
CA ASN A 587 26.74 11.36 21.58
C ASN A 587 25.63 12.17 20.90
N GLU A 588 25.38 11.93 19.62
CA GLU A 588 24.32 12.61 18.87
C GLU A 588 23.32 11.61 18.30
N MET A 589 22.04 11.96 18.40
CA MET A 589 20.95 11.21 17.81
C MET A 589 19.84 12.16 17.40
N ASN A 590 19.23 11.93 16.23
CA ASN A 590 18.04 12.68 15.82
C ASN A 590 16.92 12.43 16.84
N PHE A 591 16.13 13.46 17.14
CA PHE A 591 15.04 13.36 18.12
C PHE A 591 14.03 12.26 17.76
N ASP A 592 13.77 12.05 16.47
CA ASP A 592 12.87 11.00 15.96
C ASP A 592 13.38 9.58 16.25
N HIS A 593 14.66 9.43 16.58
CA HIS A 593 15.27 8.16 16.96
C HIS A 593 15.29 7.93 18.48
N LEU A 594 14.80 8.88 19.31
CA LEU A 594 14.65 8.68 20.76
C LEU A 594 13.37 7.91 21.10
N THR A 595 13.32 6.66 20.64
CA THR A 595 12.17 5.77 20.80
C THR A 595 12.58 4.49 21.54
N LEU A 596 11.60 3.81 22.16
CA LEU A 596 11.82 2.50 22.77
C LEU A 596 12.38 1.46 21.79
N TYR A 597 12.05 1.60 20.49
CA TYR A 597 12.62 0.76 19.43
C TYR A 597 14.14 0.94 19.33
N HIS A 598 14.63 2.18 19.21
CA HIS A 598 16.06 2.45 19.11
C HIS A 598 16.80 2.15 20.41
N GLU A 599 16.15 2.33 21.57
CA GLU A 599 16.67 1.86 22.87
C GLU A 599 16.88 0.34 22.85
N ASN A 600 15.87 -0.43 22.42
CA ASN A 600 15.99 -1.89 22.29
C ASN A 600 17.01 -2.31 21.22
N LEU A 601 17.08 -1.59 20.10
CA LEU A 601 18.05 -1.84 19.04
C LEU A 601 19.48 -1.61 19.56
N PHE A 602 19.71 -0.53 20.30
CA PHE A 602 20.98 -0.26 20.96
C PHE A 602 21.36 -1.41 21.89
N HIS A 603 20.43 -1.88 22.72
CA HIS A 603 20.65 -3.06 23.58
C HIS A 603 21.06 -4.31 22.79
N VAL A 604 20.33 -4.64 21.72
CA VAL A 604 20.63 -5.81 20.87
C VAL A 604 22.01 -5.69 20.24
N VAL A 605 22.32 -4.53 19.66
CA VAL A 605 23.61 -4.25 19.03
C VAL A 605 24.75 -4.33 20.05
N THR A 606 24.59 -3.74 21.23
CA THR A 606 25.60 -3.79 22.30
C THR A 606 25.86 -5.20 22.82
N ASN A 607 24.82 -6.05 22.90
CA ASN A 607 24.98 -7.45 23.30
C ASN A 607 25.76 -8.25 22.25
N LEU A 608 25.48 -8.02 20.96
CA LEU A 608 26.20 -8.68 19.88
C LEU A 608 27.65 -8.21 19.79
N ILE A 609 27.89 -6.90 19.98
CA ILE A 609 29.24 -6.32 20.07
C ILE A 609 30.01 -6.91 21.25
N THR A 610 29.37 -7.06 22.41
CA THR A 610 29.98 -7.62 23.62
C THR A 610 30.57 -9.01 23.38
N ALA A 611 29.89 -9.86 22.61
CA ALA A 611 30.41 -11.17 22.24
C ALA A 611 31.69 -11.09 21.38
N SER A 612 31.77 -10.15 20.43
CA SER A 612 32.95 -9.98 19.58
C SER A 612 34.12 -9.32 20.32
N VAL A 613 33.85 -8.27 21.11
CA VAL A 613 34.88 -7.59 21.92
C VAL A 613 35.46 -8.53 22.98
N THR A 614 34.62 -9.35 23.64
CA THR A 614 35.08 -10.33 24.63
C THR A 614 35.97 -11.40 23.99
N ARG A 615 35.60 -11.93 22.80
CA ARG A 615 36.42 -12.90 22.06
C ARG A 615 37.79 -12.32 21.66
N ALA A 616 37.82 -11.09 21.15
CA ALA A 616 39.09 -10.43 20.81
C ALA A 616 39.98 -10.24 22.05
N TYR A 617 39.38 -9.84 23.17
CA TYR A 617 40.10 -9.69 24.43
C TYR A 617 40.62 -11.03 25.00
N GLU A 618 39.85 -12.11 24.87
CA GLU A 618 40.28 -13.47 25.20
C GLU A 618 41.44 -13.93 24.34
N HIS A 619 41.41 -13.67 23.04
CA HIS A 619 42.50 -13.99 22.13
C HIS A 619 43.80 -13.28 22.54
N VAL A 620 43.73 -11.99 22.89
CA VAL A 620 44.88 -11.24 23.41
C VAL A 620 45.41 -11.81 24.72
N SER A 621 44.52 -12.20 25.63
CA SER A 621 44.91 -12.76 26.93
C SER A 621 45.54 -14.15 26.78
N ALA A 622 45.03 -14.99 25.87
CA ALA A 622 45.52 -16.34 25.60
C ALA A 622 46.87 -16.33 24.85
N THR A 623 47.08 -15.38 23.94
CA THR A 623 48.32 -15.23 23.15
C THR A 623 49.40 -14.40 23.87
N HIS A 624 49.17 -13.97 25.10
CA HIS A 624 50.10 -13.12 25.85
C HIS A 624 51.53 -13.70 25.89
N HIS A 625 51.67 -15.00 26.14
CA HIS A 625 52.98 -15.66 26.17
C HIS A 625 53.66 -15.75 24.79
N GLU A 626 52.90 -15.64 23.70
CA GLU A 626 53.40 -15.69 22.33
C GLU A 626 53.82 -14.31 21.80
N ARG A 627 53.16 -13.24 22.28
CA ARG A 627 53.36 -11.85 21.84
C ARG A 627 54.54 -11.16 22.52
N TYR A 628 54.80 -11.50 23.77
CA TYR A 628 55.85 -10.89 24.59
C TYR A 628 57.09 -11.77 24.65
N ILE A 629 58.26 -11.17 24.83
CA ILE A 629 59.51 -11.91 25.08
C ILE A 629 59.40 -12.58 26.46
N VAL A 630 59.69 -13.88 26.54
CA VAL A 630 59.51 -14.72 27.73
C VAL A 630 60.14 -14.06 28.97
N GLY A 631 59.34 -13.85 30.02
CA GLY A 631 59.80 -13.23 31.28
C GLY A 631 59.80 -11.69 31.29
N THR A 632 59.33 -11.04 30.22
CA THR A 632 59.24 -9.57 30.09
C THR A 632 57.89 -9.13 29.53
N SER A 633 57.56 -7.84 29.70
CA SER A 633 56.39 -7.19 29.08
C SER A 633 56.74 -6.48 27.76
N ILE A 634 57.77 -6.95 27.06
CA ILE A 634 58.29 -6.35 25.82
C ILE A 634 57.72 -7.10 24.62
N LEU A 635 57.05 -6.39 23.71
CA LEU A 635 56.52 -6.97 22.47
C LEU A 635 57.66 -7.42 21.56
N LYS A 636 57.51 -8.62 20.96
CA LYS A 636 58.40 -9.09 19.90
C LYS A 636 58.31 -8.19 18.66
N PRO A 637 59.37 -8.10 17.83
CA PRO A 637 59.43 -7.15 16.72
C PRO A 637 58.24 -7.19 15.75
N GLU A 638 57.77 -8.39 15.40
CA GLU A 638 56.63 -8.58 14.49
C GLU A 638 55.32 -8.01 15.07
N TYR A 639 55.08 -8.17 16.37
CA TYR A 639 53.87 -7.68 17.04
C TYR A 639 53.97 -6.20 17.36
N PHE A 640 55.17 -5.68 17.64
CA PHE A 640 55.38 -4.25 17.83
C PHE A 640 55.14 -3.48 16.52
N LYS A 641 55.65 -3.99 15.39
CA LYS A 641 55.39 -3.42 14.06
C LYS A 641 53.90 -3.35 13.74
N ARG A 642 53.16 -4.44 13.96
CA ARG A 642 51.69 -4.47 13.77
C ARG A 642 50.97 -3.46 14.67
N ALA A 643 51.39 -3.32 15.92
CA ALA A 643 50.81 -2.35 16.85
C ALA A 643 51.03 -0.90 16.36
N VAL A 644 52.21 -0.58 15.84
CA VAL A 644 52.51 0.75 15.27
C VAL A 644 51.72 1.00 13.99
N GLU A 645 51.64 0.03 13.08
CA GLU A 645 50.85 0.14 11.84
C GLU A 645 49.36 0.37 12.14
N SER A 646 48.81 -0.33 13.14
CA SER A 646 47.45 -0.12 13.62
C SER A 646 47.22 1.32 14.11
N LYS A 647 48.14 1.87 14.93
CA LYS A 647 48.02 3.26 15.40
C LYS A 647 48.18 4.29 14.30
N LYS A 648 49.03 4.03 13.30
CA LYS A 648 49.15 4.88 12.12
C LYS A 648 47.84 4.93 11.33
N LYS A 649 47.23 3.76 11.09
CA LYS A 649 45.92 3.66 10.44
C LYS A 649 44.83 4.39 11.25
N ALA A 650 44.83 4.24 12.58
CA ALA A 650 43.90 4.96 13.45
C ALA A 650 44.09 6.49 13.43
N GLN A 651 45.33 6.97 13.31
CA GLN A 651 45.60 8.40 13.15
C GLN A 651 45.08 8.93 11.81
N GLU A 652 45.34 8.22 10.71
CA GLU A 652 44.90 8.59 9.35
C GLU A 652 43.37 8.54 9.20
N GLN A 653 42.72 7.52 9.76
CA GLN A 653 41.29 7.27 9.57
C GLN A 653 40.40 7.96 10.59
N LEU A 654 40.86 8.12 11.84
CA LEU A 654 40.03 8.54 12.98
C LEU A 654 40.61 9.75 13.73
N ASN A 655 41.73 10.31 13.27
CA ASN A 655 42.41 11.44 13.92
C ASN A 655 42.70 11.19 15.41
N ILE A 656 43.16 9.98 15.74
CA ILE A 656 43.58 9.59 17.08
C ILE A 656 45.12 9.74 17.18
N PRO A 657 45.64 10.60 18.08
CA PRO A 657 47.07 10.85 18.18
C PRO A 657 47.83 9.69 18.82
N TYR A 658 49.03 9.40 18.34
CA TYR A 658 49.98 8.52 19.02
C TYR A 658 51.37 9.16 19.01
N TYR A 659 52.23 8.74 19.94
CA TYR A 659 53.60 9.22 20.03
C TYR A 659 54.57 8.07 20.25
N LEU A 660 55.66 8.04 19.49
CA LEU A 660 56.72 7.05 19.61
C LEU A 660 57.92 7.67 20.30
N LEU A 661 58.43 6.99 21.34
CA LEU A 661 59.66 7.35 22.03
C LEU A 661 60.70 6.27 21.81
N ARG A 662 61.90 6.65 21.40
CA ARG A 662 63.02 5.73 21.29
C ARG A 662 63.77 5.70 22.61
N ILE A 663 64.09 4.51 23.12
CA ILE A 663 64.95 4.38 24.30
C ILE A 663 66.38 4.13 23.83
N VAL A 664 67.32 4.95 24.30
CA VAL A 664 68.75 4.77 24.06
C VAL A 664 69.27 3.61 24.94
N PRO A 665 70.12 2.70 24.43
CA PRO A 665 70.62 1.57 25.20
C PRO A 665 71.48 2.05 26.39
N ILE A 666 71.21 1.53 27.59
CA ILE A 666 72.00 1.74 28.82
C ILE A 666 72.28 0.37 29.45
N ASP A 667 73.35 0.26 30.22
CA ASP A 667 73.67 -0.95 31.01
C ASP A 667 72.49 -1.33 31.93
N ASN A 668 72.12 -2.62 31.94
CA ASN A 668 71.03 -3.21 32.73
C ASN A 668 69.59 -2.83 32.30
N MET A 669 69.35 -2.87 30.99
CA MET A 669 68.09 -2.50 30.33
C MET A 669 66.84 -3.24 30.83
N GLU A 670 66.95 -4.52 31.21
CA GLU A 670 65.78 -5.31 31.67
C GLU A 670 65.17 -4.80 32.98
N ASN A 671 66.00 -4.32 33.91
CA ASN A 671 65.52 -3.79 35.20
C ASN A 671 64.92 -2.38 35.03
N LEU A 672 65.51 -1.58 34.14
CA LEU A 672 65.00 -0.26 33.77
C LEU A 672 63.62 -0.37 33.09
N ILE A 673 63.46 -1.30 32.14
CA ILE A 673 62.18 -1.54 31.45
C ILE A 673 61.07 -1.93 32.43
N LYS A 674 61.34 -2.78 33.44
CA LYS A 674 60.34 -3.13 34.47
C LYS A 674 59.84 -1.92 35.25
N ARG A 675 60.72 -0.97 35.57
CA ARG A 675 60.36 0.27 36.27
C ARG A 675 59.64 1.27 35.38
N ILE A 676 60.09 1.41 34.12
CA ILE A 676 59.39 2.23 33.13
C ILE A 676 57.98 1.70 32.92
N HIS A 677 57.82 0.39 32.72
CA HIS A 677 56.52 -0.25 32.55
C HIS A 677 55.58 0.03 33.73
N ALA A 678 56.07 0.06 34.98
CA ALA A 678 55.26 0.40 36.15
C ALA A 678 54.73 1.86 36.16
N THR A 679 55.31 2.73 35.33
CA THR A 679 54.87 4.13 35.17
C THR A 679 54.10 4.41 33.89
N LEU A 680 54.09 3.45 32.97
CA LEU A 680 53.31 3.48 31.74
C LEU A 680 51.86 3.06 31.99
N ARG A 681 50.99 3.46 31.06
CA ARG A 681 49.58 3.05 31.08
C ARG A 681 49.44 1.65 30.50
N ASP A 682 48.39 0.92 30.89
CA ASP A 682 48.05 -0.39 30.30
C ASP A 682 47.85 -0.35 28.77
N THR A 683 47.56 0.82 28.21
CA THR A 683 47.39 1.05 26.76
C THR A 683 48.70 1.38 26.04
N ASP A 684 49.76 1.68 26.78
CA ASP A 684 51.08 2.02 26.24
C ASP A 684 51.91 0.75 26.16
N ASN A 685 52.59 0.54 25.04
CA ASN A 685 53.34 -0.69 24.79
C ASN A 685 54.83 -0.41 24.67
N ILE A 686 55.65 -1.29 25.24
CA ILE A 686 57.09 -1.32 25.00
C ILE A 686 57.36 -2.46 24.00
N GLY A 687 58.16 -2.20 22.97
CA GLY A 687 58.56 -3.24 22.02
C GLY A 687 59.92 -3.00 21.41
N LYS A 688 60.40 -4.01 20.68
CA LYS A 688 61.63 -3.93 19.89
C LYS A 688 61.30 -3.69 18.42
N ASP A 689 62.15 -2.96 17.71
CA ASP A 689 62.10 -2.91 16.25
C ASP A 689 62.96 -4.02 15.60
N GLU A 690 62.99 -4.08 14.27
CA GLU A 690 63.78 -5.06 13.51
C GLU A 690 65.31 -4.91 13.72
N ASN A 691 65.76 -3.78 14.31
CA ASN A 691 67.16 -3.46 14.61
C ASN A 691 67.50 -3.64 16.11
N ASP A 692 66.66 -4.36 16.86
CA ASP A 692 66.80 -4.62 18.30
C ASP A 692 66.78 -3.36 19.20
N SER A 693 66.33 -2.21 18.66
CA SER A 693 66.17 -0.97 19.43
C SER A 693 64.85 -0.97 20.19
N TYR A 694 64.86 -0.42 21.41
CA TYR A 694 63.67 -0.37 22.26
C TYR A 694 62.86 0.90 22.00
N TRP A 695 61.55 0.72 21.89
CA TRP A 695 60.60 1.79 21.64
C TRP A 695 59.43 1.73 22.62
N ILE A 696 58.92 2.90 23.00
CA ILE A 696 57.68 3.07 23.75
C ILE A 696 56.66 3.67 22.79
N LEU A 697 55.55 2.96 22.60
CA LEU A 697 54.37 3.43 21.89
C LEU A 697 53.38 3.99 22.92
N LEU A 698 53.27 5.32 22.97
CA LEU A 698 52.28 6.02 23.77
C LEU A 698 50.98 6.11 22.96
N SER A 699 49.94 5.43 23.43
CA SER A 699 48.63 5.44 22.80
C SER A 699 47.86 6.70 23.22
N ASN A 700 47.11 7.29 22.28
CA ASN A 700 46.17 8.39 22.53
C ASN A 700 46.83 9.60 23.21
N THR A 701 48.07 9.88 22.83
CA THR A 701 48.92 10.90 23.44
C THR A 701 49.50 11.79 22.34
N ASP A 702 49.25 13.08 22.43
CA ASP A 702 49.82 14.09 21.54
C ASP A 702 51.22 14.54 22.03
N LYS A 703 51.88 15.37 21.22
CA LYS A 703 53.24 15.86 21.49
C LYS A 703 53.34 16.66 22.81
N GLU A 704 52.28 17.33 23.23
CA GLU A 704 52.29 18.14 24.46
C GLU A 704 52.16 17.25 25.70
N ASN A 705 51.21 16.31 25.69
CA ASN A 705 51.00 15.36 26.77
C ASN A 705 52.14 14.34 26.89
N ALA A 706 52.82 14.03 25.78
CA ALA A 706 54.02 13.19 25.78
C ALA A 706 55.12 13.78 26.66
N LYS A 707 55.27 15.12 26.74
CA LYS A 707 56.29 15.78 27.59
C LYS A 707 56.17 15.40 29.06
N ALA A 708 54.94 15.26 29.57
CA ALA A 708 54.70 14.88 30.96
C ALA A 708 55.08 13.42 31.24
N VAL A 709 55.01 12.54 30.24
CA VAL A 709 55.43 11.14 30.33
C VAL A 709 56.96 11.04 30.19
N ILE A 710 57.54 11.77 29.24
CA ILE A 710 59.00 11.88 29.05
C ILE A 710 59.66 12.34 30.35
N ASN A 711 59.18 13.42 30.98
CA ASN A 711 59.72 13.94 32.24
C ASN A 711 59.64 12.92 33.41
N ARG A 712 58.63 12.04 33.42
CA ARG A 712 58.49 10.97 34.43
C ARG A 712 59.49 9.85 34.19
N ILE A 713 59.66 9.43 32.94
CA ILE A 713 60.60 8.40 32.53
C ILE A 713 62.04 8.87 32.78
N GLN A 714 62.34 10.14 32.48
CA GLN A 714 63.65 10.73 32.62
C GLN A 714 64.12 10.78 34.08
N LYS A 715 63.21 11.12 35.02
CA LYS A 715 63.49 11.02 36.47
C LYS A 715 63.84 9.61 36.95
N ILE A 716 63.33 8.57 36.29
CA ILE A 716 63.61 7.17 36.63
C ILE A 716 64.99 6.77 36.09
N ILE A 717 65.35 7.27 34.91
CA ILE A 717 66.66 7.06 34.28
C ILE A 717 67.76 7.76 35.10
N ASP A 718 67.54 9.02 35.48
CA ASP A 718 68.50 9.83 36.26
C ASP A 718 68.80 9.25 37.66
N GLN A 719 67.89 8.45 38.22
CA GLN A 719 68.06 7.80 39.52
C GLN A 719 68.98 6.56 39.49
N HIS A 720 69.40 6.04 38.32
CA HIS A 720 70.11 4.75 38.23
C HIS A 720 71.46 4.73 37.51
N GLN A 721 72.00 5.85 37.00
CA GLN A 721 73.44 6.07 36.77
C GLN A 721 73.69 7.47 36.19
N CYS A 722 74.47 8.30 36.90
CA CYS A 722 75.14 9.45 36.31
C CYS A 722 76.44 9.00 35.65
N LYS A 723 76.58 9.27 34.35
CA LYS A 723 77.81 9.87 33.80
C LYS A 723 77.38 11.07 32.96
N GLU A 724 78.08 12.19 33.16
CA GLU A 724 77.79 13.46 32.50
C GLU A 724 77.77 13.31 30.97
N GLY A 725 76.75 13.90 30.35
CA GLY A 725 76.81 14.33 28.96
C GLY A 725 76.46 13.27 27.93
N GLU A 726 75.24 12.71 27.97
CA GLU A 726 74.45 12.44 26.75
C GLU A 726 73.01 12.04 27.13
N VAL A 727 72.06 12.88 26.75
CA VAL A 727 70.62 12.68 26.92
C VAL A 727 69.96 13.12 25.64
N HIS A 728 69.30 12.24 24.89
CA HIS A 728 68.23 12.66 23.98
C HIS A 728 67.18 11.54 23.86
N VAL A 729 66.03 11.78 24.51
CA VAL A 729 64.74 11.10 24.26
C VAL A 729 64.19 11.52 22.90
#